data_AF-A0A2T2U9G7-F1
#
_entry.id   AF-A0A2T2U9G7-F1
#
_cell.length_a   1.000
_cell.length_b   1.000
_cell.length_c   1.000
_cell.angle_alpha   90.00
_cell.angle_beta   90.00
_cell.angle_gamma   90.00
#
_symmetry.space_group_name_H-M   'P 1'
#
loop_
_entity.id
_entity.type
_entity.pdbx_description
1 polymer ?
#
loop_
_entity_poly.entity_id
_entity_poly.type
_entity_poly.pdbx_seq_one_letter_code
_entity_poly.pdbx_strand_id
1 'polypeptide(L)'
;MSTTTNHPTSMTAFVLRLAALTFTAVVLLAPTASPLQAQSTITVTTDDDESNTDGDCSLREAVAAANSNSSVDGCTAGSEDGDTIEFSSTAFVADQTITLTMGELSLTDDVTIDGDASAAGSDLVAITIDSNNNSRIFNVDVDESIGSEDEVSFMTLELTNGDSSDNSSDPDAGGAVDIKSGDSVTFTDVDVTNSTAGLNGGGIHAAGNTTLTVTTSDGGTSTISGNEAEGGDAGMGGGGVWGAGATTISGDVTIEDNTASGESGSGGGVLNFGGTLDIMDATIQNNTANRAGGGIENFDGDDDGDHTITVTNATITGNSVDEDANPGNGGGLHSGGGTVEVTGGLINENVAVEGGGLWTSGTLTLSDGATVSADTATGDAADDGGGGIYNMGGDVTLSGDATSITGNVASGESGSGGGILNNGGILTVENAAFIGNAANRAGGGIEDAGGSDDDDTDVTLTDATLNDNLIGENANPGNGGGLHSDGGDVEITGGTVNGNTAVEGGGLWTSGALTVSGSTVDGNEATGDDGPGPGRSDGGGGIYLQGSNSSGTITSDASVTNNTASGESGSGGGILNNGGALTVTDSEVSGNAANRAGGGIEDGGGTVTLTNATVDANTIGTANPGNGGGLHSGGGDVTISGGQFMNNTAVEGGGLWTSGTIIVQDSLTVADNEATGDAANQGGGGLYVHVGGSATLDSASVEGNVASGESGSGGGILVSDNSTVTLLGGAISDNMANRAGGGLEVADSDTTDGPASITLMRVTVRGDSTSMEDANPGNGGGIHIGGAGEATISRSTFSANYAEEGGGLWASGSSTLDVDGSTVSGNRAGGNTGGGGGVYDNGGATITITSSTVARNSALSEGGGLRSTGGSFAFGNTIVADNNSGREGPNCVGEFTSNDYNLIADASDCTINGDTGNNITGQDAMLAVLAHNGGPTRTHRPMEDSPAIDAGSNLGGSDVDQRGFERTLDTDDNTNVDDGTDIGSVEFGADDTPIEDGPDALEGDFRLSKAYPNPTMGATRFELAVGRTQHVTARAYDVLGRRVATLHDGVLSSGGSKQLRLQAGELAAGVYVVRVTGESFRATRKVTVTR
;
A
#
# COMPACT_ATOMS: atom_id res chain seq x y z
N MET A 1 31.31 -20.70 0.95
CA MET A 1 31.93 -22.04 0.84
C MET A 1 31.65 -22.82 2.12
N SER A 2 30.99 -23.97 1.98
CA SER A 2 30.70 -25.03 2.97
C SER A 2 29.61 -24.71 4.04
N THR A 3 28.29 -24.78 3.75
CA THR A 3 27.39 -25.98 3.67
C THR A 3 27.19 -26.69 5.04
N THR A 4 26.00 -27.04 5.56
CA THR A 4 24.65 -27.22 4.99
C THR A 4 23.64 -27.62 6.09
N THR A 5 22.47 -26.97 6.11
CA THR A 5 21.08 -27.49 6.14
C THR A 5 20.68 -28.73 6.98
N ASN A 6 19.58 -28.61 7.73
CA ASN A 6 18.38 -29.46 7.57
C ASN A 6 17.17 -28.94 8.39
N HIS A 7 16.22 -28.32 7.69
CA HIS A 7 14.77 -28.52 7.90
C HIS A 7 14.33 -29.69 6.99
N PRO A 8 13.18 -30.40 7.19
CA PRO A 8 11.87 -29.74 7.04
C PRO A 8 10.61 -30.38 7.71
N THR A 9 9.50 -29.65 7.51
CA THR A 9 8.08 -30.05 7.37
C THR A 9 7.15 -30.18 8.59
N SER A 10 6.28 -29.14 8.72
CA SER A 10 4.80 -29.17 8.52
C SER A 10 3.96 -30.23 9.26
N MET A 11 3.09 -29.76 10.16
CA MET A 11 1.66 -30.13 10.18
C MET A 11 0.83 -29.21 11.10
N THR A 12 -0.04 -28.46 10.45
CA THR A 12 -1.37 -27.98 10.89
C THR A 12 -1.96 -28.65 12.14
N ALA A 13 -2.31 -27.84 13.16
CA ALA A 13 -3.36 -28.17 14.11
C ALA A 13 -4.01 -26.90 14.69
N PHE A 14 -5.14 -26.54 14.10
CA PHE A 14 -6.22 -25.74 14.71
C PHE A 14 -6.51 -26.28 16.13
N VAL A 15 -6.33 -25.46 17.17
CA VAL A 15 -6.84 -25.75 18.51
C VAL A 15 -7.64 -24.56 18.99
N LEU A 16 -8.96 -24.72 18.88
CA LEU A 16 -9.99 -23.96 19.56
C LEU A 16 -9.69 -23.98 21.08
N ARG A 17 -9.30 -22.85 21.68
CA ARG A 17 -9.25 -22.71 23.14
C ARG A 17 -10.65 -22.32 23.63
N LEU A 18 -11.40 -23.32 24.08
CA LEU A 18 -12.57 -23.14 24.93
C LEU A 18 -12.08 -23.27 26.38
N ALA A 19 -11.87 -22.15 27.08
CA ALA A 19 -11.62 -22.15 28.52
C ALA A 19 -12.94 -22.45 29.24
N ALA A 20 -13.22 -23.73 29.45
CA ALA A 20 -14.27 -24.18 30.34
C ALA A 20 -13.66 -24.56 31.69
N LEU A 21 -14.13 -23.85 32.73
CA LEU A 21 -14.15 -24.20 34.14
C LEU A 21 -13.95 -25.71 34.40
N THR A 22 -12.86 -26.10 35.07
CA THR A 22 -12.74 -27.44 35.68
C THR A 22 -12.37 -27.35 37.16
N PHE A 23 -13.42 -27.30 37.98
CA PHE A 23 -13.40 -27.69 39.38
C PHE A 23 -13.01 -29.18 39.46
N THR A 24 -11.83 -29.52 40.00
CA THR A 24 -11.47 -30.91 40.30
C THR A 24 -11.40 -31.09 41.81
N ALA A 25 -12.44 -31.72 42.36
CA ALA A 25 -12.53 -32.09 43.76
C ALA A 25 -11.43 -33.10 44.16
N VAL A 26 -10.58 -32.71 45.11
CA VAL A 26 -9.74 -33.64 45.88
C VAL A 26 -10.50 -34.04 47.14
N VAL A 27 -10.85 -35.32 47.24
CA VAL A 27 -11.48 -35.92 48.43
C VAL A 27 -10.43 -36.09 49.54
N LEU A 28 -10.76 -35.49 50.69
CA LEU A 28 -10.09 -35.47 51.98
C LEU A 28 -9.48 -36.81 52.44
N LEU A 29 -8.20 -36.74 52.86
CA LEU A 29 -7.72 -37.41 54.07
C LEU A 29 -7.53 -36.33 55.13
N ALA A 30 -8.56 -36.10 55.94
CA ALA A 30 -8.55 -35.12 57.01
C ALA A 30 -7.49 -35.47 58.07
N PRO A 31 -6.56 -34.57 58.43
CA PRO A 31 -6.12 -34.49 59.80
C PRO A 31 -7.30 -34.00 60.65
N THR A 32 -7.40 -34.51 61.87
CA THR A 32 -8.45 -34.11 62.82
C THR A 32 -8.41 -32.61 63.04
N ALA A 33 -9.37 -31.89 62.47
CA ALA A 33 -9.61 -30.49 62.75
C ALA A 33 -9.84 -30.32 64.27
N SER A 34 -9.06 -29.43 64.86
CA SER A 34 -9.44 -28.73 66.09
C SER A 34 -10.84 -28.11 65.88
N PRO A 35 -11.67 -27.97 66.92
CA PRO A 35 -12.96 -27.30 66.75
C PRO A 35 -12.73 -25.86 66.27
N LEU A 36 -13.43 -25.43 65.20
CA LEU A 36 -13.58 -24.01 64.87
C LEU A 36 -14.14 -23.31 66.11
N GLN A 37 -13.37 -22.38 66.68
CA GLN A 37 -13.93 -21.30 67.49
C GLN A 37 -14.61 -20.30 66.55
N ALA A 38 -15.58 -19.54 67.06
CA ALA A 38 -16.42 -18.67 66.26
C ALA A 38 -15.83 -17.25 66.26
N GLN A 39 -15.73 -16.63 65.08
CA GLN A 39 -15.47 -15.20 64.91
C GLN A 39 -16.36 -14.37 65.84
N SER A 40 -15.82 -13.27 66.35
CA SER A 40 -16.53 -12.39 67.27
C SER A 40 -17.22 -11.26 66.51
N THR A 41 -18.44 -10.89 66.92
CA THR A 41 -19.13 -9.69 66.41
C THR A 41 -19.16 -8.63 67.49
N ILE A 42 -18.63 -7.45 67.19
CA ILE A 42 -18.60 -6.27 68.06
C ILE A 42 -19.56 -5.23 67.48
N THR A 43 -20.59 -4.85 68.24
CA THR A 43 -21.62 -3.92 67.73
C THR A 43 -21.41 -2.50 68.26
N VAL A 44 -21.18 -1.55 67.35
CA VAL A 44 -21.12 -0.11 67.64
C VAL A 44 -22.52 0.42 67.94
N THR A 45 -22.65 1.24 68.99
CA THR A 45 -23.94 1.71 69.52
C THR A 45 -24.05 3.22 69.71
N THR A 46 -22.97 3.97 69.52
CA THR A 46 -22.93 5.45 69.55
C THR A 46 -22.12 5.98 68.37
N ASP A 47 -22.44 7.20 67.91
CA ASP A 47 -21.72 7.95 66.88
C ASP A 47 -20.61 8.85 67.46
N ASP A 48 -20.48 8.89 68.79
CA ASP A 48 -19.42 9.62 69.48
C ASP A 48 -18.03 8.98 69.23
N ASP A 49 -17.02 9.81 68.95
CA ASP A 49 -15.60 9.38 68.92
C ASP A 49 -14.97 9.52 70.31
N GLU A 50 -14.93 8.41 71.05
CA GLU A 50 -14.49 8.45 72.44
C GLU A 50 -13.76 7.19 72.96
N SER A 51 -13.33 7.28 74.21
CA SER A 51 -12.65 6.20 74.95
C SER A 51 -12.98 6.29 76.45
N ASN A 52 -14.22 6.70 76.71
CA ASN A 52 -14.70 7.05 78.04
C ASN A 52 -15.20 5.74 78.73
N THR A 53 -15.88 5.79 79.87
CA THR A 53 -16.45 4.59 80.52
C THR A 53 -17.89 4.85 80.96
N ASP A 54 -18.79 5.02 80.00
CA ASP A 54 -20.22 5.31 80.19
C ASP A 54 -21.15 4.20 79.72
N GLY A 55 -20.60 3.17 79.08
CA GLY A 55 -21.23 1.87 78.85
C GLY A 55 -21.96 1.73 77.53
N ASP A 56 -21.78 2.65 76.59
CA ASP A 56 -22.01 2.40 75.17
C ASP A 56 -20.69 1.93 74.51
N CYS A 57 -20.75 1.71 73.20
CA CYS A 57 -19.64 1.17 72.40
C CYS A 57 -19.47 2.07 71.18
N SER A 58 -18.47 2.94 71.22
CA SER A 58 -18.04 3.74 70.07
C SER A 58 -17.22 2.92 69.07
N LEU A 59 -17.05 3.42 67.84
CA LEU A 59 -16.18 2.77 66.84
C LEU A 59 -14.73 2.64 67.35
N ARG A 60 -14.22 3.66 68.07
CA ARG A 60 -12.86 3.62 68.63
C ARG A 60 -12.70 2.55 69.70
N GLU A 61 -13.72 2.35 70.54
CA GLU A 61 -13.71 1.28 71.53
C GLU A 61 -13.89 -0.09 70.89
N ALA A 62 -14.69 -0.19 69.82
CA ALA A 62 -14.85 -1.44 69.07
C ALA A 62 -13.53 -1.88 68.43
N VAL A 63 -12.80 -0.96 67.78
CA VAL A 63 -11.44 -1.20 67.26
C VAL A 63 -10.48 -1.61 68.39
N ALA A 64 -10.52 -0.93 69.54
CA ALA A 64 -9.67 -1.30 70.68
C ALA A 64 -10.02 -2.69 71.25
N ALA A 65 -11.30 -3.09 71.20
CA ALA A 65 -11.76 -4.39 71.66
C ALA A 65 -11.36 -5.52 70.71
N ALA A 66 -11.38 -5.26 69.39
CA ALA A 66 -10.88 -6.16 68.37
C ALA A 66 -9.37 -6.39 68.55
N ASN A 67 -8.56 -5.33 68.45
CA ASN A 67 -7.10 -5.38 68.58
C ASN A 67 -6.57 -6.07 69.86
N SER A 68 -7.33 -6.00 70.95
CA SER A 68 -6.91 -6.54 72.24
C SER A 68 -7.53 -7.90 72.56
N ASN A 69 -8.45 -8.39 71.72
CA ASN A 69 -9.27 -9.57 71.98
C ASN A 69 -9.92 -9.53 73.37
N SER A 70 -10.32 -8.33 73.82
CA SER A 70 -10.79 -8.08 75.18
C SER A 70 -11.87 -7.00 75.20
N SER A 71 -12.83 -7.09 76.13
CA SER A 71 -13.94 -6.13 76.19
C SER A 71 -13.42 -4.74 76.56
N VAL A 72 -13.83 -3.72 75.80
CA VAL A 72 -13.54 -2.31 76.06
C VAL A 72 -14.86 -1.58 76.25
N ASP A 73 -15.04 -0.98 77.42
CA ASP A 73 -16.31 -0.39 77.90
C ASP A 73 -17.58 -1.20 77.58
N GLY A 74 -18.49 -0.68 76.73
CA GLY A 74 -19.70 -1.38 76.30
C GLY A 74 -19.49 -2.38 75.15
N CYS A 75 -18.31 -2.41 74.53
CA CYS A 75 -17.97 -3.32 73.44
C CYS A 75 -17.64 -4.73 73.94
N THR A 76 -18.13 -5.75 73.22
CA THR A 76 -17.77 -7.14 73.45
C THR A 76 -16.29 -7.39 73.11
N ALA A 77 -15.68 -8.40 73.72
CA ALA A 77 -14.30 -8.78 73.42
C ALA A 77 -14.18 -9.38 72.01
N GLY A 78 -13.09 -9.06 71.32
CA GLY A 78 -12.64 -9.71 70.09
C GLY A 78 -12.29 -11.21 70.25
N SER A 79 -11.91 -11.88 69.16
CA SER A 79 -11.38 -13.25 69.14
C SER A 79 -10.12 -13.45 68.28
N GLU A 80 -9.26 -14.38 68.71
CA GLU A 80 -8.01 -14.78 68.00
C GLU A 80 -8.23 -15.44 66.61
N ASP A 81 -9.48 -15.63 66.16
CA ASP A 81 -9.83 -16.28 64.89
C ASP A 81 -10.61 -15.29 63.96
N GLY A 82 -10.52 -13.99 64.22
CA GLY A 82 -11.11 -12.90 63.44
C GLY A 82 -12.32 -12.19 64.07
N ASP A 83 -12.41 -10.90 63.81
CA ASP A 83 -13.44 -10.00 64.34
C ASP A 83 -14.30 -9.35 63.24
N THR A 84 -15.57 -9.10 63.56
CA THR A 84 -16.48 -8.30 62.73
C THR A 84 -17.05 -7.16 63.56
N ILE A 85 -16.78 -5.91 63.15
CA ILE A 85 -17.38 -4.71 63.69
C ILE A 85 -18.61 -4.36 62.84
N GLU A 86 -19.79 -4.31 63.45
CA GLU A 86 -21.06 -3.94 62.81
C GLU A 86 -21.71 -2.76 63.55
N PHE A 87 -22.64 -2.07 62.91
CA PHE A 87 -23.36 -0.94 63.51
C PHE A 87 -24.77 -1.32 63.96
N SER A 88 -25.17 -0.89 65.15
CA SER A 88 -26.48 -1.21 65.72
C SER A 88 -27.62 -0.64 64.88
N SER A 89 -28.40 -1.51 64.24
CA SER A 89 -29.64 -1.14 63.51
C SER A 89 -30.73 -0.46 64.34
N THR A 90 -30.52 -0.31 65.66
CA THR A 90 -31.42 0.46 66.53
C THR A 90 -30.85 1.81 66.96
N ALA A 91 -29.53 1.99 66.91
CA ALA A 91 -28.87 3.27 67.16
C ALA A 91 -28.70 4.06 65.85
N PHE A 92 -28.37 3.37 64.76
CA PHE A 92 -28.14 3.90 63.42
C PHE A 92 -29.36 3.61 62.53
N VAL A 93 -30.38 4.46 62.62
CA VAL A 93 -31.68 4.27 61.91
C VAL A 93 -31.86 5.14 60.66
N ALA A 94 -30.85 5.94 60.34
CA ALA A 94 -30.72 6.79 59.15
C ALA A 94 -29.22 7.05 58.90
N ASP A 95 -28.86 7.55 57.72
CA ASP A 95 -27.49 7.91 57.38
C ASP A 95 -26.83 8.71 58.51
N GLN A 96 -25.65 8.28 58.90
CA GLN A 96 -24.99 8.77 60.10
C GLN A 96 -23.51 8.99 59.84
N THR A 97 -23.00 10.11 60.34
CA THR A 97 -21.59 10.44 60.32
C THR A 97 -20.98 10.27 61.70
N ILE A 98 -19.86 9.57 61.77
CA ILE A 98 -18.97 9.46 62.93
C ILE A 98 -17.79 10.39 62.67
N THR A 99 -17.72 11.51 63.41
CA THR A 99 -16.64 12.49 63.23
C THR A 99 -15.48 12.19 64.19
N LEU A 100 -14.30 11.88 63.66
CA LEU A 100 -13.11 11.62 64.47
C LEU A 100 -12.57 12.94 65.05
N THR A 101 -12.38 12.97 66.37
CA THR A 101 -11.83 14.11 67.12
C THR A 101 -10.59 13.74 67.93
N MET A 102 -10.31 12.45 68.07
CA MET A 102 -9.22 11.89 68.87
C MET A 102 -8.05 11.32 68.03
N GLY A 103 -8.05 11.57 66.71
CA GLY A 103 -7.04 11.08 65.77
C GLY A 103 -7.44 9.80 65.05
N GLU A 104 -6.47 9.17 64.38
CA GLU A 104 -6.68 7.95 63.58
C GLU A 104 -7.09 6.73 64.42
N LEU A 105 -7.65 5.72 63.75
CA LEU A 105 -8.01 4.41 64.30
C LEU A 105 -6.95 3.40 63.84
N SER A 106 -6.19 2.84 64.78
CA SER A 106 -5.15 1.84 64.46
C SER A 106 -5.75 0.44 64.47
N LEU A 107 -5.56 -0.32 63.40
CA LEU A 107 -5.91 -1.73 63.27
C LEU A 107 -4.63 -2.58 63.39
N THR A 108 -4.59 -3.50 64.36
CA THR A 108 -3.41 -4.34 64.64
C THR A 108 -3.77 -5.83 64.78
N ASP A 109 -4.99 -6.20 64.41
CA ASP A 109 -5.52 -7.57 64.41
C ASP A 109 -6.48 -7.75 63.21
N ASP A 110 -6.85 -8.99 62.88
CA ASP A 110 -7.72 -9.30 61.76
C ASP A 110 -9.18 -8.88 62.01
N VAL A 111 -9.70 -8.00 61.15
CA VAL A 111 -11.00 -7.37 61.38
C VAL A 111 -11.74 -7.05 60.09
N THR A 112 -13.03 -7.36 60.07
CA THR A 112 -14.00 -6.84 59.10
C THR A 112 -14.79 -5.70 59.73
N ILE A 113 -14.83 -4.53 59.11
CA ILE A 113 -15.70 -3.41 59.52
C ILE A 113 -16.79 -3.27 58.46
N ASP A 114 -18.02 -3.64 58.84
CA ASP A 114 -19.19 -3.60 57.97
C ASP A 114 -20.11 -2.44 58.38
N GLY A 115 -20.23 -1.47 57.47
CA GLY A 115 -21.07 -0.29 57.58
C GLY A 115 -22.57 -0.57 57.48
N ASP A 116 -23.00 -1.80 57.20
CA ASP A 116 -24.42 -2.13 57.06
C ASP A 116 -25.13 -2.11 58.41
N ALA A 117 -25.62 -0.93 58.79
CA ALA A 117 -26.48 -0.76 59.95
C ALA A 117 -27.94 -1.17 59.70
N SER A 118 -28.27 -1.73 58.53
CA SER A 118 -29.65 -2.01 58.16
C SER A 118 -30.23 -3.21 58.93
N ALA A 119 -31.55 -3.16 59.19
CA ALA A 119 -32.24 -4.31 59.75
C ALA A 119 -32.55 -5.29 58.61
N ALA A 120 -32.04 -6.52 58.68
CA ALA A 120 -32.20 -7.57 57.66
C ALA A 120 -33.47 -7.43 56.77
N GLY A 121 -33.26 -6.97 55.53
CA GLY A 121 -34.32 -6.74 54.54
C GLY A 121 -34.90 -5.31 54.49
N SER A 122 -34.23 -4.32 55.07
CA SER A 122 -34.50 -2.88 54.87
C SER A 122 -33.56 -2.25 53.84
N ASP A 123 -33.81 -0.98 53.48
CA ASP A 123 -32.86 -0.18 52.70
C ASP A 123 -31.58 0.06 53.52
N LEU A 124 -30.44 0.21 52.83
CA LEU A 124 -29.13 0.45 53.44
C LEU A 124 -29.13 1.79 54.20
N VAL A 125 -28.44 1.82 55.34
CA VAL A 125 -28.19 3.03 56.14
C VAL A 125 -26.71 3.35 55.97
N ALA A 126 -26.38 4.49 55.37
CA ALA A 126 -24.99 4.84 55.11
C ALA A 126 -24.26 5.23 56.39
N ILE A 127 -23.07 4.66 56.60
CA ILE A 127 -22.18 5.02 57.70
C ILE A 127 -20.96 5.74 57.13
N THR A 128 -20.87 7.04 57.42
CA THR A 128 -19.75 7.89 57.05
C THR A 128 -18.79 8.02 58.23
N ILE A 129 -17.49 7.79 58.01
CA ILE A 129 -16.41 8.06 58.95
C ILE A 129 -15.64 9.27 58.43
N ASP A 130 -15.76 10.39 59.14
CA ASP A 130 -15.24 11.69 58.74
C ASP A 130 -14.12 12.13 59.69
N SER A 131 -12.90 12.31 59.20
CA SER A 131 -11.78 12.80 60.02
C SER A 131 -11.82 14.32 60.23
N ASN A 132 -12.65 15.03 59.44
CA ASN A 132 -12.77 16.49 59.44
C ASN A 132 -11.40 17.18 59.24
N ASN A 133 -10.54 16.61 58.39
CA ASN A 133 -9.20 17.07 58.03
C ASN A 133 -8.27 17.23 59.26
N ASN A 134 -8.43 16.37 60.27
CA ASN A 134 -7.68 16.48 61.52
C ASN A 134 -6.72 15.31 61.76
N SER A 135 -6.87 14.22 61.02
CA SER A 135 -5.97 13.06 61.03
C SER A 135 -6.24 12.15 59.83
N ARG A 136 -5.43 11.11 59.66
CA ARG A 136 -5.88 9.92 58.92
C ARG A 136 -7.08 9.26 59.59
N ILE A 137 -7.80 8.43 58.83
CA ILE A 137 -8.93 7.68 59.37
C ILE A 137 -8.43 6.36 59.95
N PHE A 138 -7.77 5.53 59.15
CA PHE A 138 -7.28 4.21 59.55
C PHE A 138 -5.77 4.05 59.32
N ASN A 139 -5.09 3.41 60.28
CA ASN A 139 -3.70 2.93 60.17
C ASN A 139 -3.67 1.42 60.39
N VAL A 140 -3.36 0.65 59.36
CA VAL A 140 -3.32 -0.82 59.37
C VAL A 140 -1.86 -1.28 59.56
N ASP A 141 -1.61 -1.97 60.67
CA ASP A 141 -0.29 -2.51 61.05
C ASP A 141 -0.47 -3.86 61.76
N VAL A 142 -0.83 -4.89 60.99
CA VAL A 142 -1.02 -6.28 61.46
C VAL A 142 0.30 -7.05 61.37
N ASP A 143 0.73 -7.65 62.49
CA ASP A 143 2.06 -8.26 62.66
C ASP A 143 2.21 -9.60 61.90
N GLU A 144 3.00 -9.61 60.82
CA GLU A 144 3.36 -10.75 59.95
C GLU A 144 4.05 -11.96 60.66
N SER A 145 4.14 -11.99 62.00
CA SER A 145 5.03 -12.91 62.73
C SER A 145 4.52 -14.35 62.93
N ILE A 146 3.36 -14.69 62.37
CA ILE A 146 2.75 -16.02 62.44
C ILE A 146 2.08 -16.32 61.11
N GLY A 147 2.32 -17.49 60.51
CA GLY A 147 1.74 -17.86 59.21
C GLY A 147 0.23 -18.16 59.24
N SER A 148 -0.57 -17.30 59.86
CA SER A 148 -1.97 -17.03 59.52
C SER A 148 -1.99 -16.03 58.35
N GLU A 149 -2.98 -16.13 57.46
CA GLU A 149 -3.27 -15.10 56.46
C GLU A 149 -4.12 -14.05 57.20
N ASP A 150 -3.51 -12.96 57.68
CA ASP A 150 -4.23 -11.92 58.43
C ASP A 150 -4.98 -11.00 57.45
N GLU A 151 -6.29 -10.85 57.64
CA GLU A 151 -7.20 -10.18 56.69
C GLU A 151 -7.91 -9.00 57.34
N VAL A 152 -7.79 -7.81 56.72
CA VAL A 152 -8.58 -6.63 57.09
C VAL A 152 -9.58 -6.33 55.98
N SER A 153 -10.86 -6.16 56.32
CA SER A 153 -11.90 -5.85 55.35
C SER A 153 -12.73 -4.65 55.76
N PHE A 154 -13.00 -3.77 54.81
CA PHE A 154 -13.95 -2.67 54.92
C PHE A 154 -15.12 -2.94 53.97
N MET A 155 -16.34 -2.86 54.48
CA MET A 155 -17.55 -3.13 53.70
C MET A 155 -18.58 -2.03 53.91
N THR A 156 -19.23 -1.55 52.85
CA THR A 156 -20.41 -0.64 52.90
C THR A 156 -20.20 0.67 53.70
N LEU A 157 -19.02 1.29 53.57
CA LEU A 157 -18.62 2.49 54.31
C LEU A 157 -18.36 3.69 53.39
N GLU A 158 -18.48 4.90 53.94
CA GLU A 158 -17.92 6.12 53.35
C GLU A 158 -16.81 6.66 54.26
N LEU A 159 -15.60 6.80 53.74
CA LEU A 159 -14.42 7.32 54.43
C LEU A 159 -14.09 8.69 53.83
N THR A 160 -14.10 9.76 54.63
CA THR A 160 -13.95 11.12 54.07
C THR A 160 -13.13 12.08 54.90
N ASN A 161 -12.56 13.08 54.21
CA ASN A 161 -11.78 14.19 54.77
C ASN A 161 -10.61 13.72 55.66
N GLY A 162 -9.93 12.63 55.31
CA GLY A 162 -8.70 12.20 55.96
C GLY A 162 -7.53 13.13 55.62
N ASP A 163 -6.62 13.39 56.56
CA ASP A 163 -5.46 14.26 56.34
C ASP A 163 -4.22 13.72 57.07
N SER A 164 -3.15 13.44 56.30
CA SER A 164 -1.84 13.05 56.83
C SER A 164 -0.73 14.05 56.55
N SER A 165 -1.03 15.20 55.93
CA SER A 165 -0.05 16.17 55.39
C SER A 165 0.77 16.93 56.45
N ASP A 166 0.32 16.95 57.71
CA ASP A 166 1.00 17.66 58.81
C ASP A 166 1.59 16.72 59.89
N ASN A 167 1.63 15.41 59.64
CA ASN A 167 1.95 14.40 60.64
C ASN A 167 3.46 14.12 60.78
N SER A 168 4.12 14.89 61.66
CA SER A 168 5.55 14.73 61.99
C SER A 168 6.02 13.38 62.58
N SER A 169 5.16 12.37 62.73
CA SER A 169 5.48 11.09 63.40
C SER A 169 5.48 9.84 62.52
N ASP A 170 5.10 9.97 61.25
CA ASP A 170 5.01 8.89 60.24
C ASP A 170 5.41 9.48 58.87
N PRO A 171 5.94 8.72 57.88
CA PRO A 171 5.90 9.21 56.50
C PRO A 171 4.46 9.58 56.17
N ASP A 172 4.22 10.82 55.74
CA ASP A 172 2.91 11.43 55.49
C ASP A 172 2.12 10.72 54.36
N ALA A 173 1.76 9.43 54.52
CA ALA A 173 1.17 8.54 53.52
C ALA A 173 -0.23 8.06 53.95
N GLY A 174 -1.10 7.77 52.97
CA GLY A 174 -2.46 7.27 53.17
C GLY A 174 -3.37 8.31 53.81
N GLY A 175 -4.02 9.20 53.05
CA GLY A 175 -4.82 10.28 53.65
C GLY A 175 -6.05 9.77 54.39
N ALA A 176 -6.78 8.80 53.82
CA ALA A 176 -7.83 8.08 54.52
C ALA A 176 -7.27 6.84 55.23
N VAL A 177 -6.57 5.98 54.49
CA VAL A 177 -6.08 4.68 54.98
C VAL A 177 -4.60 4.48 54.63
N ASP A 178 -3.78 4.24 55.64
CA ASP A 178 -2.39 3.82 55.48
C ASP A 178 -2.24 2.34 55.89
N ILE A 179 -1.79 1.50 54.96
CA ILE A 179 -1.54 0.07 55.18
C ILE A 179 -0.04 -0.17 55.16
N LYS A 180 0.54 -0.33 56.36
CA LYS A 180 1.98 -0.48 56.56
C LYS A 180 2.45 -1.92 56.47
N SER A 181 1.64 -2.82 57.01
CA SER A 181 1.87 -4.26 57.07
C SER A 181 0.53 -4.99 57.07
N GLY A 182 0.49 -6.15 56.40
CA GLY A 182 -0.67 -7.02 56.28
C GLY A 182 -0.62 -7.91 55.06
N ASP A 183 -1.20 -9.11 55.15
CA ASP A 183 -1.21 -10.05 54.03
C ASP A 183 -2.23 -9.63 52.97
N SER A 184 -3.47 -9.30 53.40
CA SER A 184 -4.53 -8.84 52.49
C SER A 184 -5.45 -7.80 53.13
N VAL A 185 -5.76 -6.74 52.37
CA VAL A 185 -6.75 -5.73 52.72
C VAL A 185 -7.78 -5.57 51.61
N THR A 186 -9.07 -5.69 51.94
CA THR A 186 -10.17 -5.65 50.97
C THR A 186 -11.19 -4.55 51.28
N PHE A 187 -11.51 -3.75 50.28
CA PHE A 187 -12.59 -2.75 50.28
C PHE A 187 -13.72 -3.25 49.39
N THR A 188 -14.93 -3.43 49.94
CA THR A 188 -16.13 -3.86 49.18
C THR A 188 -17.27 -2.87 49.37
N ASP A 189 -17.72 -2.23 48.30
CA ASP A 189 -18.74 -1.17 48.34
C ASP A 189 -18.35 -0.03 49.30
N VAL A 190 -17.11 0.46 49.16
CA VAL A 190 -16.56 1.52 50.03
C VAL A 190 -16.22 2.75 49.21
N ASP A 191 -16.69 3.90 49.68
CA ASP A 191 -16.32 5.20 49.15
C ASP A 191 -15.17 5.81 49.97
N VAL A 192 -14.12 6.30 49.30
CA VAL A 192 -12.98 7.01 49.91
C VAL A 192 -12.83 8.37 49.25
N THR A 193 -13.14 9.44 49.99
CA THR A 193 -13.29 10.77 49.39
C THR A 193 -12.54 11.89 50.11
N ASN A 194 -12.16 12.91 49.34
CA ASN A 194 -11.66 14.20 49.83
C ASN A 194 -10.52 14.11 50.84
N SER A 195 -9.65 13.10 50.72
CA SER A 195 -8.54 12.89 51.66
C SER A 195 -7.21 13.35 51.09
N THR A 196 -6.32 13.83 51.95
CA THR A 196 -5.03 14.40 51.56
C THR A 196 -3.87 13.68 52.26
N ALA A 197 -2.83 13.34 51.50
CA ALA A 197 -1.59 12.80 52.01
C ALA A 197 -0.39 13.66 51.60
N GLY A 198 0.59 13.83 52.51
CA GLY A 198 1.80 14.60 52.23
C GLY A 198 2.80 13.93 51.27
N LEU A 199 2.67 12.61 51.05
CA LEU A 199 3.56 11.80 50.22
C LEU A 199 2.79 10.92 49.22
N ASN A 200 2.20 9.81 49.66
CA ASN A 200 1.67 8.75 48.80
C ASN A 200 0.22 8.40 49.18
N GLY A 201 -0.59 8.01 48.19
CA GLY A 201 -1.92 7.45 48.43
C GLY A 201 -2.85 8.45 49.08
N GLY A 202 -3.33 9.45 48.34
CA GLY A 202 -4.18 10.51 48.91
C GLY A 202 -5.43 9.92 49.58
N GLY A 203 -6.01 8.89 48.98
CA GLY A 203 -7.01 8.04 49.63
C GLY A 203 -6.38 6.87 50.38
N ILE A 204 -5.83 5.91 49.62
CA ILE A 204 -5.34 4.62 50.12
C ILE A 204 -3.87 4.45 49.78
N HIS A 205 -3.06 4.08 50.78
CA HIS A 205 -1.66 3.68 50.60
C HIS A 205 -1.46 2.24 51.07
N ALA A 206 -0.86 1.40 50.22
CA ALA A 206 -0.52 0.00 50.51
C ALA A 206 0.97 -0.29 50.31
N ALA A 207 1.69 -0.44 51.42
CA ALA A 207 3.13 -0.67 51.45
C ALA A 207 3.51 -2.16 51.31
N GLY A 208 4.77 -2.39 50.95
CA GLY A 208 5.38 -3.73 50.96
C GLY A 208 4.72 -4.70 49.98
N ASN A 209 4.62 -5.98 50.37
CA ASN A 209 4.03 -7.04 49.55
C ASN A 209 2.52 -7.24 49.83
N THR A 210 1.86 -6.26 50.44
CA THR A 210 0.42 -6.33 50.78
C THR A 210 -0.43 -6.59 49.53
N THR A 211 -1.42 -7.47 49.64
CA THR A 211 -2.44 -7.62 48.60
C THR A 211 -3.62 -6.67 48.87
N LEU A 212 -3.77 -5.64 48.05
CA LEU A 212 -4.88 -4.68 48.11
C LEU A 212 -5.98 -5.08 47.11
N THR A 213 -7.21 -5.25 47.58
CA THR A 213 -8.39 -5.45 46.71
C THR A 213 -9.42 -4.35 46.93
N VAL A 214 -9.81 -3.66 45.86
CA VAL A 214 -10.97 -2.76 45.84
C VAL A 214 -12.02 -3.38 44.90
N THR A 215 -13.18 -3.69 45.44
CA THR A 215 -14.22 -4.42 44.72
C THR A 215 -15.63 -3.97 45.09
N THR A 216 -16.62 -4.61 44.49
CA THR A 216 -18.04 -4.37 44.71
C THR A 216 -18.80 -5.68 44.87
N SER A 217 -19.88 -5.64 45.65
CA SER A 217 -20.84 -6.74 45.67
C SER A 217 -21.81 -6.65 44.49
N ASP A 218 -22.63 -7.68 44.27
CA ASP A 218 -23.60 -7.71 43.17
C ASP A 218 -24.58 -6.51 43.24
N GLY A 219 -24.33 -5.49 42.41
CA GLY A 219 -25.13 -4.26 42.33
C GLY A 219 -24.74 -3.16 43.33
N GLY A 220 -23.64 -3.33 44.05
CA GLY A 220 -22.98 -2.28 44.83
C GLY A 220 -22.03 -1.44 43.99
N THR A 221 -21.48 -0.38 44.58
CA THR A 221 -20.57 0.59 43.95
C THR A 221 -19.49 1.00 44.95
N SER A 222 -18.27 1.25 44.48
CA SER A 222 -17.18 1.82 45.28
C SER A 222 -16.55 3.01 44.56
N THR A 223 -16.35 4.13 45.26
CA THR A 223 -15.82 5.36 44.66
C THR A 223 -14.59 5.86 45.40
N ILE A 224 -13.47 6.07 44.70
CA ILE A 224 -12.28 6.75 45.25
C ILE A 224 -12.20 8.10 44.57
N SER A 225 -12.57 9.18 45.28
CA SER A 225 -12.75 10.49 44.63
C SER A 225 -12.25 11.72 45.37
N GLY A 226 -11.69 12.68 44.63
CA GLY A 226 -11.30 13.98 45.18
C GLY A 226 -10.13 13.92 46.16
N ASN A 227 -9.34 12.84 46.12
CA ASN A 227 -8.20 12.66 47.02
C ASN A 227 -6.92 13.28 46.42
N GLU A 228 -6.00 13.71 47.28
CA GLU A 228 -4.79 14.43 46.90
C GLU A 228 -3.53 13.83 47.54
N ALA A 229 -2.49 13.59 46.74
CA ALA A 229 -1.16 13.23 47.20
C ALA A 229 -0.14 14.33 46.83
N GLU A 230 0.52 14.91 47.83
CA GLU A 230 1.44 16.07 47.68
C GLU A 230 2.92 15.68 47.51
N GLY A 231 3.22 14.38 47.39
CA GLY A 231 4.59 13.86 47.35
C GLY A 231 5.41 14.37 46.16
N GLY A 232 6.61 14.89 46.45
CA GLY A 232 7.42 15.63 45.48
C GLY A 232 8.30 14.78 44.54
N ASP A 233 8.49 13.48 44.79
CA ASP A 233 9.36 12.61 43.99
C ASP A 233 8.58 11.76 42.99
N ALA A 234 9.28 11.19 42.01
CA ALA A 234 8.67 10.45 40.91
C ALA A 234 7.92 9.15 41.32
N GLY A 235 8.41 8.47 42.34
CA GLY A 235 7.73 7.30 42.93
C GLY A 235 6.62 7.67 43.92
N MET A 236 6.35 8.96 44.09
CA MET A 236 5.34 9.48 44.98
C MET A 236 4.14 10.00 44.19
N GLY A 237 2.96 9.91 44.79
CA GLY A 237 1.69 10.18 44.11
C GLY A 237 0.66 9.10 44.41
N GLY A 238 -0.09 8.66 43.39
CA GLY A 238 -1.25 7.81 43.61
C GLY A 238 -2.36 8.60 44.30
N GLY A 239 -2.85 9.68 43.69
CA GLY A 239 -3.79 10.61 44.33
C GLY A 239 -4.98 9.89 44.97
N GLY A 240 -5.53 8.88 44.29
CA GLY A 240 -6.49 7.93 44.87
C GLY A 240 -5.80 6.79 45.61
N VAL A 241 -5.05 5.95 44.89
CA VAL A 241 -4.46 4.70 45.38
C VAL A 241 -2.97 4.64 45.06
N TRP A 242 -2.18 4.23 46.06
CA TRP A 242 -0.78 3.86 45.88
C TRP A 242 -0.56 2.43 46.38
N GLY A 243 0.08 1.57 45.57
CA GLY A 243 0.32 0.17 45.94
C GLY A 243 1.68 -0.34 45.47
N ALA A 244 2.40 -1.05 46.34
CA ALA A 244 3.69 -1.69 46.02
C ALA A 244 3.61 -3.23 45.83
N GLY A 245 2.54 -3.86 46.33
CA GLY A 245 2.28 -5.29 46.21
C GLY A 245 1.32 -5.63 45.08
N ALA A 246 0.52 -6.68 45.25
CA ALA A 246 -0.54 -7.01 44.31
C ALA A 246 -1.76 -6.13 44.57
N THR A 247 -2.19 -5.35 43.57
CA THR A 247 -3.38 -4.51 43.64
C THR A 247 -4.43 -4.97 42.64
N THR A 248 -5.67 -5.17 43.09
CA THR A 248 -6.81 -5.52 42.23
C THR A 248 -7.92 -4.50 42.40
N ILE A 249 -8.40 -3.94 41.30
CA ILE A 249 -9.56 -3.04 41.23
C ILE A 249 -10.59 -3.71 40.33
N SER A 250 -11.76 -4.07 40.87
CA SER A 250 -12.71 -4.92 40.13
C SER A 250 -14.19 -4.64 40.38
N GLY A 251 -15.01 -4.75 39.34
CA GLY A 251 -16.45 -4.49 39.40
C GLY A 251 -16.78 -3.00 39.23
N ASP A 252 -17.93 -2.55 39.76
CA ASP A 252 -18.42 -1.16 39.59
C ASP A 252 -17.66 -0.17 40.51
N VAL A 253 -16.34 -0.13 40.32
CA VAL A 253 -15.41 0.76 41.02
C VAL A 253 -15.12 1.96 40.13
N THR A 254 -15.25 3.17 40.68
CA THR A 254 -14.88 4.43 40.02
C THR A 254 -13.75 5.11 40.79
N ILE A 255 -12.64 5.42 40.12
CA ILE A 255 -11.56 6.25 40.66
C ILE A 255 -11.56 7.56 39.90
N GLU A 256 -12.00 8.65 40.55
CA GLU A 256 -12.23 9.91 39.84
C GLU A 256 -11.80 11.19 40.55
N ASP A 257 -11.45 12.22 39.77
CA ASP A 257 -11.13 13.56 40.29
C ASP A 257 -10.00 13.57 41.34
N ASN A 258 -9.13 12.55 41.35
CA ASN A 258 -7.99 12.49 42.26
C ASN A 258 -6.77 13.20 41.67
N THR A 259 -5.91 13.73 42.53
CA THR A 259 -4.79 14.57 42.12
C THR A 259 -3.47 14.12 42.77
N ALA A 260 -2.42 13.95 41.97
CA ALA A 260 -1.03 13.89 42.44
C ALA A 260 -0.38 15.25 42.21
N SER A 261 -0.41 16.13 43.21
CA SER A 261 -0.09 17.56 43.09
C SER A 261 1.37 17.93 43.38
N GLY A 262 2.17 16.99 43.90
CA GLY A 262 3.59 17.23 44.16
C GLY A 262 4.40 17.50 42.89
N GLU A 263 5.59 18.11 43.04
CA GLU A 263 6.42 18.59 41.90
C GLU A 263 6.72 17.53 40.83
N SER A 264 6.87 16.26 41.23
CA SER A 264 7.03 15.12 40.32
C SER A 264 5.95 14.04 40.53
N GLY A 265 4.80 14.44 41.10
CA GLY A 265 3.71 13.53 41.45
C GLY A 265 3.14 12.79 40.24
N SER A 266 2.97 11.48 40.37
CA SER A 266 2.48 10.59 39.32
C SER A 266 1.29 9.75 39.75
N GLY A 267 0.56 9.19 38.78
CA GLY A 267 -0.58 8.31 39.07
C GLY A 267 -1.70 9.08 39.75
N GLY A 268 -2.34 10.01 39.04
CA GLY A 268 -3.38 10.86 39.63
C GLY A 268 -4.48 10.02 40.28
N GLY A 269 -4.91 8.95 39.59
CA GLY A 269 -5.79 7.93 40.14
C GLY A 269 -5.02 6.86 40.91
N VAL A 270 -4.13 6.13 40.22
CA VAL A 270 -3.42 4.96 40.75
C VAL A 270 -1.93 5.03 40.46
N LEU A 271 -1.10 4.70 41.44
CA LEU A 271 0.33 4.45 41.26
C LEU A 271 0.67 3.03 41.71
N ASN A 272 1.14 2.21 40.76
CA ASN A 272 1.69 0.88 41.00
C ASN A 272 3.22 0.96 41.09
N PHE A 273 3.77 0.63 42.25
CA PHE A 273 5.21 0.74 42.56
C PHE A 273 5.88 -0.64 42.56
N GLY A 274 6.34 -1.10 41.39
CA GLY A 274 7.04 -2.38 41.22
C GLY A 274 6.17 -3.65 41.39
N GLY A 275 4.87 -3.50 41.65
CA GLY A 275 3.92 -4.59 41.88
C GLY A 275 3.14 -5.04 40.65
N THR A 276 2.05 -5.77 40.87
CA THR A 276 1.06 -6.13 39.83
C THR A 276 -0.21 -5.34 40.05
N LEU A 277 -0.76 -4.75 38.98
CA LEU A 277 -2.05 -4.05 39.00
C LEU A 277 -3.03 -4.70 38.04
N ASP A 278 -4.12 -5.26 38.57
CA ASP A 278 -5.21 -5.84 37.78
C ASP A 278 -6.47 -4.96 37.88
N ILE A 279 -6.96 -4.49 36.75
CA ILE A 279 -8.14 -3.62 36.64
C ILE A 279 -9.20 -4.31 35.79
N MET A 280 -10.37 -4.59 36.35
CA MET A 280 -11.43 -5.37 35.70
C MET A 280 -12.79 -4.71 35.83
N ASP A 281 -13.42 -4.38 34.70
CA ASP A 281 -14.77 -3.80 34.63
C ASP A 281 -14.94 -2.46 35.41
N ALA A 282 -13.84 -1.79 35.74
CA ALA A 282 -13.80 -0.55 36.52
C ALA A 282 -13.63 0.71 35.65
N THR A 283 -13.83 1.89 36.25
CA THR A 283 -13.64 3.20 35.59
C THR A 283 -12.61 4.06 36.32
N ILE A 284 -11.65 4.62 35.60
CA ILE A 284 -10.64 5.56 36.09
C ILE A 284 -10.77 6.84 35.27
N GLN A 285 -11.26 7.92 35.87
CA GLN A 285 -11.62 9.11 35.11
C GLN A 285 -11.26 10.45 35.75
N ASN A 286 -10.98 11.46 34.92
CA ASN A 286 -10.76 12.84 35.36
C ASN A 286 -9.66 13.02 36.44
N ASN A 287 -8.73 12.07 36.54
CA ASN A 287 -7.63 12.18 37.48
C ASN A 287 -6.50 13.01 36.88
N THR A 288 -5.75 13.71 37.74
CA THR A 288 -4.68 14.62 37.32
C THR A 288 -3.36 14.30 38.01
N ALA A 289 -2.27 14.27 37.25
CA ALA A 289 -0.91 14.15 37.78
C ALA A 289 -0.03 15.29 37.28
N ASN A 290 1.00 15.66 38.06
CA ASN A 290 1.93 16.70 37.66
C ASN A 290 3.06 16.19 36.75
N ARG A 291 3.37 14.89 36.75
CA ARG A 291 4.50 14.33 35.98
C ARG A 291 4.11 13.30 34.93
N ALA A 292 3.45 12.23 35.34
CA ALA A 292 3.15 11.09 34.47
C ALA A 292 1.97 10.27 34.99
N GLY A 293 1.25 9.61 34.09
CA GLY A 293 0.16 8.72 34.46
C GLY A 293 -1.00 9.48 35.09
N GLY A 294 -1.67 10.35 34.33
CA GLY A 294 -2.82 11.12 34.85
C GLY A 294 -3.86 10.22 35.51
N GLY A 295 -4.20 9.12 34.84
CA GLY A 295 -4.97 8.02 35.43
C GLY A 295 -4.10 7.07 36.24
N ILE A 296 -3.13 6.42 35.56
CA ILE A 296 -2.32 5.32 36.11
C ILE A 296 -0.84 5.52 35.83
N GLU A 297 -0.01 5.39 36.86
CA GLU A 297 1.44 5.26 36.74
C GLU A 297 1.87 3.84 37.09
N ASN A 298 2.61 3.19 36.19
CA ASN A 298 3.40 2.00 36.46
C ASN A 298 4.87 2.40 36.63
N PHE A 299 5.37 2.34 37.85
CA PHE A 299 6.72 2.81 38.17
C PHE A 299 7.50 1.72 38.88
N ASP A 300 8.70 1.41 38.39
CA ASP A 300 9.69 0.66 39.13
C ASP A 300 11.00 1.46 39.16
N GLY A 301 11.42 1.82 40.37
CA GLY A 301 12.57 2.72 40.57
C GLY A 301 13.91 2.17 40.10
N ASP A 302 13.98 0.88 39.78
CA ASP A 302 15.20 0.17 39.35
C ASP A 302 15.19 -0.27 37.86
N ASP A 303 14.10 -0.02 37.10
CA ASP A 303 13.90 -0.41 35.69
C ASP A 303 14.20 -1.90 35.39
N ASP A 304 13.88 -2.82 36.32
CA ASP A 304 14.22 -4.24 36.13
C ASP A 304 13.21 -5.01 35.27
N GLY A 305 12.03 -4.41 35.04
CA GLY A 305 11.00 -4.85 34.11
C GLY A 305 10.07 -5.95 34.61
N ASP A 306 10.03 -6.25 35.92
CA ASP A 306 9.18 -7.31 36.48
C ASP A 306 7.74 -6.86 36.82
N HIS A 307 7.44 -5.56 36.69
CA HIS A 307 6.13 -4.98 37.02
C HIS A 307 5.12 -5.10 35.85
N THR A 308 3.86 -5.40 36.18
CA THR A 308 2.81 -5.73 35.19
C THR A 308 1.50 -5.00 35.48
N ILE A 309 0.84 -4.51 34.43
CA ILE A 309 -0.54 -4.04 34.47
C ILE A 309 -1.40 -4.89 33.55
N THR A 310 -2.53 -5.39 34.07
CA THR A 310 -3.59 -6.01 33.29
C THR A 310 -4.85 -5.14 33.36
N VAL A 311 -5.37 -4.74 32.20
CA VAL A 311 -6.63 -4.00 32.07
C VAL A 311 -7.62 -4.85 31.27
N THR A 312 -8.74 -5.23 31.88
CA THR A 312 -9.78 -6.05 31.25
C THR A 312 -11.12 -5.34 31.29
N ASN A 313 -11.67 -4.98 30.13
CA ASN A 313 -12.98 -4.32 30.01
C ASN A 313 -13.17 -3.05 30.86
N ALA A 314 -12.08 -2.39 31.25
CA ALA A 314 -12.12 -1.16 32.04
C ALA A 314 -12.22 0.07 31.14
N THR A 315 -12.62 1.20 31.74
CA THR A 315 -12.63 2.53 31.08
C THR A 315 -11.61 3.44 31.74
N ILE A 316 -10.68 4.03 30.98
CA ILE A 316 -9.70 5.02 31.44
C ILE A 316 -9.93 6.30 30.63
N THR A 317 -10.58 7.30 31.23
CA THR A 317 -11.08 8.45 30.46
C THR A 317 -10.91 9.83 31.07
N GLY A 318 -10.63 10.84 30.25
CA GLY A 318 -10.58 12.23 30.72
C GLY A 318 -9.45 12.53 31.69
N ASN A 319 -8.46 11.65 31.82
CA ASN A 319 -7.34 11.85 32.74
C ASN A 319 -6.26 12.73 32.08
N SER A 320 -5.53 13.48 32.88
CA SER A 320 -4.57 14.47 32.36
C SER A 320 -3.28 14.55 33.17
N VAL A 321 -2.21 14.94 32.49
CA VAL A 321 -1.02 15.50 33.14
C VAL A 321 -0.93 17.01 32.93
N ASP A 322 -0.23 17.72 33.81
CA ASP A 322 0.01 19.17 33.65
C ASP A 322 0.68 19.46 32.28
N GLU A 323 0.24 20.50 31.59
CA GLU A 323 0.77 20.91 30.27
C GLU A 323 2.22 21.43 30.36
N ASP A 324 2.62 21.93 31.55
CA ASP A 324 3.97 22.40 31.84
C ASP A 324 4.85 21.30 32.50
N ALA A 325 4.34 20.06 32.59
CA ALA A 325 5.03 18.92 33.20
C ALA A 325 6.33 18.55 32.48
N ASN A 326 7.28 17.96 33.20
CA ASN A 326 8.49 17.38 32.63
C ASN A 326 8.81 16.03 33.31
N PRO A 327 8.72 14.88 32.58
CA PRO A 327 8.55 14.79 31.12
C PRO A 327 7.09 14.99 30.61
N GLY A 328 6.04 14.75 31.43
CA GLY A 328 4.64 15.01 31.03
C GLY A 328 3.97 13.87 30.26
N ASN A 329 4.09 12.62 30.73
CA ASN A 329 3.84 11.44 29.88
C ASN A 329 2.58 10.66 30.30
N GLY A 330 1.85 10.08 29.32
CA GLY A 330 0.79 9.09 29.57
C GLY A 330 -0.42 9.65 30.30
N GLY A 331 -1.33 10.30 29.59
CA GLY A 331 -2.49 10.96 30.20
C GLY A 331 -3.41 9.95 30.87
N GLY A 332 -3.72 8.86 30.17
CA GLY A 332 -4.46 7.72 30.71
C GLY A 332 -3.55 6.81 31.55
N LEU A 333 -2.53 6.23 30.93
CA LEU A 333 -1.59 5.32 31.57
C LEU A 333 -0.16 5.53 31.08
N HIS A 334 0.78 5.53 32.02
CA HIS A 334 2.23 5.55 31.75
C HIS A 334 2.90 4.30 32.33
N SER A 335 3.80 3.67 31.56
CA SER A 335 4.61 2.54 32.02
C SER A 335 6.07 2.63 31.56
N GLY A 336 6.98 2.96 32.49
CA GLY A 336 8.43 2.88 32.30
C GLY A 336 8.91 1.45 32.40
N GLY A 337 9.13 0.76 31.28
CA GLY A 337 9.42 -0.67 31.25
C GLY A 337 8.20 -1.54 31.53
N GLY A 338 8.44 -2.79 31.95
CA GLY A 338 7.41 -3.75 32.36
C GLY A 338 6.49 -4.23 31.22
N THR A 339 5.37 -4.83 31.61
CA THR A 339 4.33 -5.34 30.68
C THR A 339 2.99 -4.67 30.94
N VAL A 340 2.33 -4.20 29.88
CA VAL A 340 0.96 -3.69 29.89
C VAL A 340 0.11 -4.54 28.95
N GLU A 341 -0.91 -5.20 29.49
CA GLU A 341 -1.89 -5.96 28.72
C GLU A 341 -3.28 -5.32 28.84
N VAL A 342 -3.86 -4.91 27.72
CA VAL A 342 -5.21 -4.36 27.62
C VAL A 342 -6.07 -5.30 26.79
N THR A 343 -7.10 -5.87 27.40
CA THR A 343 -8.04 -6.81 26.78
C THR A 343 -9.45 -6.22 26.83
N GLY A 344 -9.98 -5.84 25.67
CA GLY A 344 -11.21 -5.05 25.61
C GLY A 344 -11.03 -3.66 26.25
N GLY A 345 -12.14 -3.04 26.66
CA GLY A 345 -12.11 -1.75 27.35
C GLY A 345 -11.90 -0.54 26.43
N LEU A 346 -11.88 0.64 27.07
CA LEU A 346 -11.81 1.95 26.41
C LEU A 346 -10.83 2.85 27.13
N ILE A 347 -9.85 3.38 26.39
CA ILE A 347 -8.95 4.45 26.83
C ILE A 347 -9.29 5.65 25.96
N ASN A 348 -9.81 6.72 26.53
CA ASN A 348 -10.27 7.84 25.72
C ASN A 348 -10.29 9.22 26.38
N GLU A 349 -10.19 10.27 25.57
CA GLU A 349 -10.25 11.68 26.02
C GLU A 349 -9.16 12.06 27.04
N ASN A 350 -8.06 11.32 27.09
CA ASN A 350 -6.93 11.61 27.97
C ASN A 350 -5.96 12.59 27.32
N VAL A 351 -5.23 13.36 28.14
CA VAL A 351 -4.36 14.44 27.68
C VAL A 351 -2.99 14.36 28.34
N ALA A 352 -1.92 14.40 27.54
CA ALA A 352 -0.54 14.51 28.01
C ALA A 352 0.36 15.26 27.04
N VAL A 353 1.61 15.54 27.46
CA VAL A 353 2.63 16.06 26.55
C VAL A 353 2.98 14.97 25.53
N GLU A 354 3.30 13.77 26.00
CA GLU A 354 3.58 12.57 25.20
C GLU A 354 2.57 11.45 25.53
N GLY A 355 2.09 10.72 24.53
CA GLY A 355 1.25 9.54 24.78
C GLY A 355 -0.07 9.89 25.44
N GLY A 356 -0.94 10.62 24.74
CA GLY A 356 -2.17 11.17 25.32
C GLY A 356 -2.99 10.11 26.06
N GLY A 357 -3.21 8.96 25.43
CA GLY A 357 -3.82 7.79 26.06
C GLY A 357 -2.81 6.96 26.86
N LEU A 358 -1.78 6.49 26.17
CA LEU A 358 -0.81 5.52 26.68
C LEU A 358 0.63 5.93 26.37
N TRP A 359 1.52 5.69 27.32
CA TRP A 359 2.97 5.77 27.12
C TRP A 359 3.63 4.50 27.63
N THR A 360 4.55 3.92 26.85
CA THR A 360 5.32 2.73 27.24
C THR A 360 6.76 2.76 26.73
N SER A 361 7.66 2.13 27.49
CA SER A 361 9.02 1.75 27.02
C SER A 361 9.28 0.23 27.16
N GLY A 362 8.25 -0.54 27.52
CA GLY A 362 8.30 -1.99 27.75
C GLY A 362 7.50 -2.76 26.71
N THR A 363 6.79 -3.82 27.13
CA THR A 363 5.86 -4.54 26.26
C THR A 363 4.45 -4.01 26.43
N LEU A 364 3.77 -3.70 25.33
CA LEU A 364 2.36 -3.32 25.30
C LEU A 364 1.57 -4.23 24.37
N THR A 365 0.51 -4.85 24.89
CA THR A 365 -0.44 -5.63 24.08
C THR A 365 -1.85 -5.08 24.21
N LEU A 366 -2.47 -4.72 23.09
CA LEU A 366 -3.89 -4.40 22.99
C LEU A 366 -4.60 -5.52 22.22
N SER A 367 -5.67 -6.06 22.80
CA SER A 367 -6.39 -7.19 22.21
C SER A 367 -7.88 -7.20 22.50
N ASP A 368 -8.59 -8.10 21.82
CA ASP A 368 -10.00 -8.45 22.09
C ASP A 368 -10.98 -7.25 22.15
N GLY A 369 -10.76 -6.24 21.32
CA GLY A 369 -11.65 -5.07 21.23
C GLY A 369 -11.21 -3.87 22.05
N ALA A 370 -9.96 -3.86 22.54
CA ALA A 370 -9.38 -2.69 23.18
C ALA A 370 -9.42 -1.47 22.24
N THR A 371 -9.94 -0.35 22.74
CA THR A 371 -10.08 0.89 21.96
C THR A 371 -9.31 2.03 22.64
N VAL A 372 -8.44 2.71 21.87
CA VAL A 372 -7.76 3.95 22.26
C VAL A 372 -8.30 5.07 21.38
N SER A 373 -8.93 6.10 21.97
CA SER A 373 -9.67 7.05 21.16
C SER A 373 -9.79 8.46 21.70
N ALA A 374 -9.81 9.46 20.82
CA ALA A 374 -9.96 10.86 21.18
C ALA A 374 -8.93 11.36 22.23
N ASP A 375 -7.80 10.69 22.37
CA ASP A 375 -6.71 11.09 23.24
C ASP A 375 -5.83 12.15 22.54
N THR A 376 -5.20 13.01 23.33
CA THR A 376 -4.43 14.16 22.83
C THR A 376 -3.02 14.23 23.43
N ALA A 377 -2.02 14.25 22.56
CA ALA A 377 -0.65 14.64 22.89
C ALA A 377 -0.45 16.13 22.57
N THR A 378 0.09 16.92 23.50
CA THR A 378 0.23 18.39 23.37
C THR A 378 1.67 18.85 23.17
N GLY A 379 2.65 17.96 23.24
CA GLY A 379 4.06 18.31 23.16
C GLY A 379 4.48 18.89 21.80
N ASP A 380 5.27 19.95 21.85
CA ASP A 380 5.63 20.75 20.68
C ASP A 380 6.72 20.11 19.82
N ALA A 381 7.56 19.22 20.35
CA ALA A 381 8.66 18.62 19.60
C ALA A 381 8.19 17.49 18.68
N ALA A 382 9.06 17.11 17.74
CA ALA A 382 8.78 16.07 16.75
C ALA A 382 8.58 14.69 17.39
N ASP A 383 9.29 14.49 18.50
CA ASP A 383 9.39 13.30 19.33
C ASP A 383 8.51 13.36 20.57
N ASP A 384 7.61 14.34 20.69
CA ASP A 384 6.64 14.46 21.79
C ASP A 384 5.20 14.03 21.36
N GLY A 385 5.11 13.09 20.42
CA GLY A 385 3.86 12.72 19.73
C GLY A 385 3.04 11.60 20.37
N GLY A 386 2.37 10.81 19.54
CA GLY A 386 1.64 9.60 19.98
C GLY A 386 0.31 9.92 20.63
N GLY A 387 -0.57 10.65 19.94
CA GLY A 387 -1.85 11.12 20.50
C GLY A 387 -2.61 10.02 21.25
N GLY A 388 -2.66 8.82 20.65
CA GLY A 388 -3.13 7.61 21.32
C GLY A 388 -2.03 6.94 22.14
N ILE A 389 -0.98 6.44 21.48
CA ILE A 389 0.10 5.67 22.10
C ILE A 389 1.47 6.26 21.75
N TYR A 390 2.31 6.42 22.76
CA TYR A 390 3.75 6.64 22.62
C TYR A 390 4.52 5.38 22.99
N ASN A 391 5.39 4.92 22.10
CA ASN A 391 6.32 3.82 22.36
C ASN A 391 7.78 4.29 22.32
N MET A 392 8.51 4.10 23.41
CA MET A 392 9.93 4.44 23.54
C MET A 392 10.80 3.18 23.52
N GLY A 393 11.00 2.59 22.34
CA GLY A 393 11.89 1.43 22.17
C GLY A 393 11.34 0.09 22.65
N GLY A 394 10.06 0.03 23.04
CA GLY A 394 9.37 -1.17 23.49
C GLY A 394 8.76 -2.01 22.35
N ASP A 395 8.19 -3.17 22.69
CA ASP A 395 7.46 -4.01 21.73
C ASP A 395 5.96 -3.74 21.87
N VAL A 396 5.32 -3.28 20.79
CA VAL A 396 3.89 -2.96 20.77
C VAL A 396 3.15 -3.93 19.84
N THR A 397 2.16 -4.64 20.38
CA THR A 397 1.30 -5.56 19.64
C THR A 397 -0.16 -5.16 19.72
N LEU A 398 -0.80 -4.94 18.58
CA LEU A 398 -2.24 -4.75 18.48
C LEU A 398 -2.84 -5.96 17.75
N SER A 399 -3.84 -6.61 18.37
CA SER A 399 -4.43 -7.82 17.78
C SER A 399 -5.95 -7.87 17.89
N GLY A 400 -6.60 -8.38 16.84
CA GLY A 400 -8.02 -8.75 16.83
C GLY A 400 -8.96 -7.70 16.20
N ASP A 401 -9.97 -8.19 15.48
CA ASP A 401 -10.87 -7.46 14.56
C ASP A 401 -11.57 -6.21 15.14
N ALA A 402 -11.68 -6.08 16.45
CA ALA A 402 -12.35 -4.96 17.13
C ALA A 402 -11.37 -4.00 17.83
N THR A 403 -10.07 -4.32 17.85
CA THR A 403 -9.04 -3.48 18.44
C THR A 403 -8.82 -2.26 17.56
N SER A 404 -8.89 -1.06 18.12
CA SER A 404 -8.85 0.17 17.33
C SER A 404 -8.18 1.36 18.01
N ILE A 405 -7.49 2.17 17.21
CA ILE A 405 -6.87 3.44 17.56
C ILE A 405 -7.57 4.51 16.72
N THR A 406 -8.43 5.34 17.32
CA THR A 406 -9.31 6.21 16.54
C THR A 406 -9.48 7.64 17.06
N GLY A 407 -9.40 8.62 16.16
CA GLY A 407 -9.68 10.01 16.50
C GLY A 407 -8.66 10.65 17.44
N ASN A 408 -7.49 10.03 17.61
CA ASN A 408 -6.44 10.54 18.47
C ASN A 408 -5.64 11.65 17.77
N VAL A 409 -5.10 12.59 18.55
CA VAL A 409 -4.50 13.82 18.01
C VAL A 409 -3.14 14.11 18.64
N ALA A 410 -2.10 14.22 17.81
CA ALA A 410 -0.83 14.85 18.18
C ALA A 410 -0.89 16.34 17.82
N SER A 411 -1.24 17.17 18.81
CA SER A 411 -1.70 18.55 18.63
C SER A 411 -0.63 19.64 18.80
N GLY A 412 0.54 19.31 19.35
CA GLY A 412 1.63 20.27 19.50
C GLY A 412 2.25 20.68 18.16
N GLU A 413 3.08 21.73 18.16
CA GLU A 413 3.55 22.39 16.92
C GLU A 413 4.19 21.43 15.90
N SER A 414 5.01 20.49 16.38
CA SER A 414 5.64 19.45 15.56
C SER A 414 5.18 18.03 15.92
N GLY A 415 4.05 17.86 16.60
CA GLY A 415 3.58 16.55 17.06
C GLY A 415 3.41 15.53 15.92
N SER A 416 3.92 14.32 16.13
CA SER A 416 3.87 13.20 15.16
C SER A 416 3.08 12.02 15.72
N GLY A 417 2.66 11.08 14.87
CA GLY A 417 2.02 9.84 15.34
C GLY A 417 0.67 10.10 15.99
N GLY A 418 -0.33 10.53 15.20
CA GLY A 418 -1.65 10.87 15.76
C GLY A 418 -2.28 9.69 16.50
N GLY A 419 -2.22 8.51 15.89
CA GLY A 419 -2.56 7.25 16.55
C GLY A 419 -1.40 6.73 17.40
N ILE A 420 -0.28 6.41 16.76
CA ILE A 420 0.93 5.87 17.42
C ILE A 420 2.16 6.63 16.96
N LEU A 421 3.03 7.00 17.92
CA LEU A 421 4.42 7.33 17.69
C LEU A 421 5.30 6.17 18.19
N ASN A 422 5.94 5.47 17.25
CA ASN A 422 6.90 4.41 17.50
C ASN A 422 8.32 5.00 17.43
N ASN A 423 8.90 5.30 18.60
CA ASN A 423 10.24 5.87 18.72
C ASN A 423 11.26 4.76 19.00
N GLY A 424 11.41 3.87 18.01
CA GLY A 424 12.15 2.61 18.10
C GLY A 424 11.33 1.45 18.68
N GLY A 425 11.90 0.24 18.64
CA GLY A 425 11.20 -0.99 19.02
C GLY A 425 10.29 -1.52 17.91
N ILE A 426 9.68 -2.70 18.11
CA ILE A 426 8.88 -3.37 17.07
C ILE A 426 7.40 -3.04 17.25
N LEU A 427 6.75 -2.59 16.17
CA LEU A 427 5.30 -2.46 16.06
C LEU A 427 4.71 -3.61 15.23
N THR A 428 3.89 -4.44 15.86
CA THR A 428 3.12 -5.52 15.20
C THR A 428 1.63 -5.26 15.29
N VAL A 429 0.95 -5.26 14.14
CA VAL A 429 -0.50 -5.08 14.05
C VAL A 429 -1.12 -6.25 13.31
N GLU A 430 -2.08 -6.92 13.92
CA GLU A 430 -2.83 -8.03 13.33
C GLU A 430 -4.34 -7.78 13.43
N ASN A 431 -5.01 -7.49 12.31
CA ASN A 431 -6.46 -7.25 12.23
C ASN A 431 -6.97 -6.07 13.09
N ALA A 432 -6.17 -5.02 13.30
CA ALA A 432 -6.60 -3.83 14.04
C ALA A 432 -6.77 -2.61 13.11
N ALA A 433 -7.46 -1.57 13.62
CA ALA A 433 -7.80 -0.38 12.84
C ALA A 433 -7.23 0.92 13.41
N PHE A 434 -6.75 1.80 12.52
CA PHE A 434 -6.29 3.16 12.75
C PHE A 434 -7.18 4.11 11.95
N ILE A 435 -8.12 4.79 12.61
CA ILE A 435 -9.17 5.54 11.92
C ILE A 435 -9.26 6.98 12.39
N GLY A 436 -9.11 7.94 11.47
CA GLY A 436 -9.38 9.35 11.76
C GLY A 436 -8.41 9.99 12.74
N ASN A 437 -7.20 9.44 12.88
CA ASN A 437 -6.17 10.00 13.74
C ASN A 437 -5.46 11.17 13.02
N ALA A 438 -4.97 12.14 13.79
CA ALA A 438 -4.39 13.36 13.25
C ALA A 438 -3.06 13.75 13.91
N ALA A 439 -2.12 14.24 13.11
CA ALA A 439 -0.85 14.80 13.59
C ALA A 439 -0.51 16.11 12.89
N ASN A 440 0.32 16.94 13.51
CA ASN A 440 0.75 18.23 12.94
C ASN A 440 2.05 18.13 12.13
N ARG A 441 2.81 17.03 12.22
CA ARG A 441 4.09 16.86 11.52
C ARG A 441 4.14 15.66 10.59
N ALA A 442 3.93 14.45 11.13
CA ALA A 442 4.08 13.22 10.37
C ALA A 442 3.31 12.05 11.00
N GLY A 443 2.96 11.05 10.20
CA GLY A 443 2.30 9.83 10.66
C GLY A 443 0.93 10.09 11.29
N GLY A 444 -0.06 10.48 10.50
CA GLY A 444 -1.41 10.78 11.02
C GLY A 444 -1.98 9.58 11.78
N GLY A 445 -1.87 8.38 11.18
CA GLY A 445 -2.12 7.11 11.85
C GLY A 445 -0.91 6.65 12.67
N ILE A 446 0.21 6.38 11.99
CA ILE A 446 1.43 5.81 12.57
C ILE A 446 2.64 6.64 12.13
N GLU A 447 3.42 7.13 13.10
CA GLU A 447 4.79 7.61 12.89
C GLU A 447 5.75 6.53 13.42
N ASP A 448 6.67 6.09 12.57
CA ASP A 448 7.81 5.28 12.94
C ASP A 448 9.09 6.11 12.77
N ALA A 449 9.67 6.53 13.88
CA ALA A 449 10.81 7.45 13.90
C ALA A 449 12.17 6.72 13.76
N GLY A 450 12.15 5.39 13.60
CA GLY A 450 13.32 4.53 13.41
C GLY A 450 14.11 4.26 14.70
N GLY A 451 14.47 2.99 14.92
CA GLY A 451 15.52 2.63 15.89
C GLY A 451 16.91 2.81 15.28
N SER A 452 17.96 2.98 16.09
CA SER A 452 19.35 3.15 15.58
C SER A 452 19.96 1.90 14.92
N ASP A 453 19.19 0.82 14.74
CA ASP A 453 19.62 -0.47 14.25
C ASP A 453 18.95 -0.77 12.90
N ASP A 454 19.53 -0.24 11.82
CA ASP A 454 19.08 -0.27 10.41
C ASP A 454 18.91 -1.69 9.77
N ASP A 455 18.78 -2.77 10.54
CA ASP A 455 18.82 -4.17 10.03
C ASP A 455 17.56 -5.04 10.37
N ASP A 456 16.59 -4.58 11.15
CA ASP A 456 15.36 -5.33 11.49
C ASP A 456 14.07 -4.62 10.98
N THR A 457 13.00 -5.40 10.74
CA THR A 457 11.69 -4.86 10.36
C THR A 457 11.01 -4.20 11.56
N ASP A 458 10.83 -2.88 11.50
CA ASP A 458 10.30 -2.07 12.60
C ASP A 458 8.77 -2.09 12.66
N VAL A 459 8.10 -2.17 11.50
CA VAL A 459 6.63 -2.16 11.42
C VAL A 459 6.09 -3.30 10.57
N THR A 460 5.28 -4.16 11.19
CA THR A 460 4.55 -5.23 10.50
C THR A 460 3.04 -5.05 10.66
N LEU A 461 2.35 -4.91 9.53
CA LEU A 461 0.90 -4.73 9.45
C LEU A 461 0.27 -5.91 8.69
N THR A 462 -0.47 -6.77 9.39
CA THR A 462 -1.21 -7.89 8.78
C THR A 462 -2.72 -7.64 8.90
N ASP A 463 -3.40 -7.57 7.77
CA ASP A 463 -4.85 -7.31 7.69
C ASP A 463 -5.28 -6.04 8.46
N ALA A 464 -4.38 -5.06 8.58
CA ALA A 464 -4.62 -3.80 9.28
C ALA A 464 -5.43 -2.82 8.42
N THR A 465 -6.18 -1.93 9.07
CA THR A 465 -6.95 -0.86 8.42
C THR A 465 -6.40 0.50 8.81
N LEU A 466 -5.84 1.27 7.89
CA LEU A 466 -5.36 2.64 8.11
C LEU A 466 -6.21 3.61 7.28
N ASN A 467 -7.28 4.15 7.87
CA ASN A 467 -8.26 4.94 7.13
C ASN A 467 -8.43 6.37 7.67
N ASP A 468 -8.64 7.30 6.74
CA ASP A 468 -9.05 8.68 7.04
C ASP A 468 -8.10 9.42 8.02
N ASN A 469 -6.84 9.02 8.09
CA ASN A 469 -5.84 9.65 8.95
C ASN A 469 -5.25 10.89 8.25
N LEU A 470 -4.93 11.92 9.04
CA LEU A 470 -4.70 13.27 8.53
C LEU A 470 -3.43 13.90 9.10
N ILE A 471 -2.70 14.62 8.24
CA ILE A 471 -1.72 15.61 8.66
C ILE A 471 -2.31 17.03 8.54
N GLY A 472 -2.08 17.87 9.54
CA GLY A 472 -2.59 19.25 9.57
C GLY A 472 -2.15 20.13 8.38
N GLU A 473 -3.00 21.06 7.95
CA GLU A 473 -2.82 21.86 6.71
C GLU A 473 -1.53 22.72 6.64
N ASN A 474 -0.87 22.98 7.77
CA ASN A 474 0.36 23.80 7.85
C ASN A 474 1.58 23.01 8.33
N ALA A 475 1.52 21.69 8.23
CA ALA A 475 2.56 20.80 8.70
C ALA A 475 3.90 21.02 7.99
N ASN A 476 5.00 20.79 8.71
CA ASN A 476 6.36 20.82 8.16
C ASN A 476 7.23 19.75 8.84
N PRO A 477 7.65 18.69 8.12
CA PRO A 477 7.53 18.50 6.67
C PRO A 477 6.13 18.09 6.17
N GLY A 478 5.32 17.40 6.99
CA GLY A 478 3.93 17.08 6.66
C GLY A 478 3.69 15.69 6.02
N ASN A 479 4.37 14.65 6.47
CA ASN A 479 4.50 13.40 5.71
C ASN A 479 3.59 12.27 6.21
N GLY A 480 3.13 11.39 5.32
CA GLY A 480 2.54 10.08 5.67
C GLY A 480 1.21 10.18 6.42
N GLY A 481 0.10 10.31 5.70
CA GLY A 481 -1.22 10.45 6.32
C GLY A 481 -1.59 9.21 7.10
N GLY A 482 -1.50 8.03 6.46
CA GLY A 482 -1.69 6.75 7.12
C GLY A 482 -0.46 6.33 7.93
N LEU A 483 0.69 6.25 7.27
CA LEU A 483 1.96 5.85 7.87
C LEU A 483 3.13 6.67 7.32
N HIS A 484 4.05 7.04 8.21
CA HIS A 484 5.37 7.55 7.90
C HIS A 484 6.43 6.72 8.62
N SER A 485 7.49 6.30 7.90
CA SER A 485 8.66 5.63 8.48
C SER A 485 9.96 6.21 7.93
N ASP A 486 10.83 6.71 8.80
CA ASP A 486 12.15 7.25 8.41
C ASP A 486 13.28 6.25 8.69
N GLY A 487 13.64 5.47 7.68
CA GLY A 487 14.73 4.51 7.70
C GLY A 487 14.32 3.08 8.06
N GLY A 488 13.20 2.91 8.78
CA GLY A 488 12.65 1.61 9.17
C GLY A 488 12.06 0.82 7.99
N ASP A 489 12.13 -0.50 8.10
CA ASP A 489 11.50 -1.42 7.16
C ASP A 489 10.03 -1.65 7.53
N VAL A 490 9.15 -1.56 6.52
CA VAL A 490 7.69 -1.68 6.66
C VAL A 490 7.16 -2.83 5.82
N GLU A 491 6.49 -3.79 6.47
CA GLU A 491 5.77 -4.88 5.79
C GLU A 491 4.25 -4.76 6.00
N ILE A 492 3.51 -4.66 4.89
CA ILE A 492 2.05 -4.63 4.88
C ILE A 492 1.53 -5.83 4.07
N THR A 493 0.80 -6.72 4.73
CA THR A 493 0.18 -7.90 4.10
C THR A 493 -1.31 -7.93 4.35
N GLY A 494 -2.11 -7.87 3.29
CA GLY A 494 -3.56 -7.72 3.41
C GLY A 494 -3.97 -6.37 3.99
N GLY A 495 -5.27 -6.17 4.23
CA GLY A 495 -5.78 -4.92 4.80
C GLY A 495 -5.89 -3.73 3.83
N THR A 496 -6.08 -2.53 4.37
CA THR A 496 -6.36 -1.29 3.61
C THR A 496 -5.65 -0.06 4.15
N VAL A 497 -5.25 0.84 3.24
CA VAL A 497 -4.73 2.18 3.54
C VAL A 497 -5.54 3.17 2.71
N ASN A 498 -6.63 3.73 3.28
CA ASN A 498 -7.62 4.46 2.48
C ASN A 498 -7.95 5.87 2.98
N GLY A 499 -8.18 6.81 2.06
CA GLY A 499 -8.71 8.14 2.41
C GLY A 499 -7.77 8.99 3.28
N ASN A 500 -6.50 8.62 3.41
CA ASN A 500 -5.54 9.35 4.22
C ASN A 500 -5.04 10.60 3.48
N THR A 501 -4.69 11.65 4.23
CA THR A 501 -4.28 12.93 3.66
C THR A 501 -3.01 13.45 4.33
N ALA A 502 -2.02 13.84 3.52
CA ALA A 502 -0.78 14.47 3.98
C ALA A 502 -0.23 15.47 2.95
N VAL A 503 0.83 16.20 3.29
CA VAL A 503 1.55 17.07 2.34
C VAL A 503 2.29 16.21 1.30
N GLU A 504 2.96 15.16 1.76
CA GLU A 504 3.65 14.16 0.93
C GLU A 504 3.30 12.74 1.41
N GLY A 505 3.18 11.78 0.50
CA GLY A 505 2.86 10.39 0.88
C GLY A 505 1.49 10.27 1.53
N GLY A 506 0.42 10.63 0.80
CA GLY A 506 -0.94 10.74 1.37
C GLY A 506 -1.35 9.51 2.16
N GLY A 507 -1.10 8.31 1.60
CA GLY A 507 -1.24 7.04 2.30
C GLY A 507 0.00 6.67 3.09
N LEU A 508 1.08 6.34 2.38
CA LEU A 508 2.32 5.78 2.90
C LEU A 508 3.52 6.63 2.51
N TRP A 509 4.40 6.89 3.46
CA TRP A 509 5.71 7.49 3.22
C TRP A 509 6.81 6.64 3.87
N THR A 510 7.86 6.33 3.13
CA THR A 510 9.04 5.63 3.69
C THR A 510 10.34 6.08 3.04
N SER A 511 11.43 6.09 3.81
CA SER A 511 12.81 6.19 3.31
C SER A 511 13.61 4.87 3.37
N GLY A 512 13.03 3.83 4.00
CA GLY A 512 13.55 2.45 4.10
C GLY A 512 12.97 1.49 3.06
N ALA A 513 12.88 0.19 3.37
CA ALA A 513 12.18 -0.77 2.52
C ALA A 513 10.68 -0.83 2.84
N LEU A 514 9.84 -0.83 1.80
CA LEU A 514 8.40 -1.03 1.90
C LEU A 514 7.98 -2.26 1.09
N THR A 515 7.25 -3.17 1.72
CA THR A 515 6.55 -4.26 1.05
C THR A 515 5.04 -4.11 1.24
N VAL A 516 4.29 -4.10 0.14
CA VAL A 516 2.82 -4.13 0.13
C VAL A 516 2.37 -5.36 -0.64
N SER A 517 1.73 -6.30 0.06
CA SER A 517 1.39 -7.64 -0.47
C SER A 517 -0.09 -7.94 -0.28
N GLY A 518 -0.87 -7.99 -1.37
CA GLY A 518 -2.30 -8.28 -1.33
C GLY A 518 -3.16 -7.24 -0.59
N SER A 519 -2.61 -6.06 -0.33
CA SER A 519 -3.29 -4.93 0.34
C SER A 519 -3.87 -3.94 -0.67
N THR A 520 -4.78 -3.08 -0.20
CA THR A 520 -5.36 -1.98 -0.98
C THR A 520 -4.88 -0.62 -0.47
N VAL A 521 -4.35 0.22 -1.33
CA VAL A 521 -4.00 1.63 -1.06
C VAL A 521 -4.90 2.51 -1.91
N ASP A 522 -6.01 2.99 -1.34
CA ASP A 522 -7.11 3.60 -2.12
C ASP A 522 -7.50 5.02 -1.68
N GLY A 523 -7.64 5.94 -2.63
CA GLY A 523 -8.27 7.24 -2.36
C GLY A 523 -7.49 8.16 -1.42
N ASN A 524 -6.17 7.99 -1.30
CA ASN A 524 -5.31 8.83 -0.47
C ASN A 524 -4.87 10.09 -1.23
N GLU A 525 -4.59 11.17 -0.50
CA GLU A 525 -4.30 12.49 -1.07
C GLU A 525 -3.00 13.11 -0.53
N ALA A 526 -2.10 13.52 -1.43
CA ALA A 526 -0.94 14.35 -1.15
C ALA A 526 -1.20 15.80 -1.59
N THR A 527 -1.29 16.73 -0.64
CA THR A 527 -1.76 18.12 -0.84
C THR A 527 -0.65 19.15 -0.98
N GLY A 528 0.63 18.77 -0.89
CA GLY A 528 1.74 19.72 -0.84
C GLY A 528 1.84 20.64 -2.06
N ASP A 529 1.68 21.94 -1.84
CA ASP A 529 1.93 22.98 -2.83
C ASP A 529 3.40 23.45 -2.73
N ASP A 530 4.09 23.44 -3.87
CA ASP A 530 5.45 23.95 -3.98
C ASP A 530 5.49 25.45 -3.67
N GLY A 531 6.05 25.81 -2.52
CA GLY A 531 6.74 27.09 -2.41
C GLY A 531 7.85 27.18 -3.47
N PRO A 532 8.30 28.39 -3.91
CA PRO A 532 9.11 28.58 -5.12
C PRO A 532 10.61 28.18 -4.95
N GLY A 533 10.90 26.98 -4.46
CA GLY A 533 12.24 26.43 -4.26
C GLY A 533 12.49 25.20 -5.14
N PRO A 534 13.68 25.04 -5.74
CA PRO A 534 14.01 23.82 -6.48
C PRO A 534 14.29 22.66 -5.50
N GLY A 535 13.60 21.52 -5.68
CA GLY A 535 13.94 20.25 -5.01
C GLY A 535 12.95 19.74 -3.97
N ARG A 536 11.70 20.21 -3.98
CA ARG A 536 10.59 19.52 -3.30
C ARG A 536 9.93 18.58 -4.31
N SER A 537 9.77 17.33 -3.91
CA SER A 537 9.11 16.32 -4.70
C SER A 537 7.74 16.10 -4.09
N ASP A 538 6.89 17.13 -4.08
CA ASP A 538 5.54 17.02 -3.54
C ASP A 538 4.78 15.97 -4.36
N GLY A 539 4.26 14.91 -3.73
CA GLY A 539 3.71 13.78 -4.48
C GLY A 539 3.51 12.47 -3.70
N GLY A 540 3.25 11.40 -4.45
CA GLY A 540 3.01 10.06 -3.91
C GLY A 540 1.66 9.97 -3.20
N GLY A 541 0.57 10.36 -3.87
CA GLY A 541 -0.77 10.40 -3.26
C GLY A 541 -1.10 9.13 -2.49
N GLY A 542 -0.78 7.97 -3.07
CA GLY A 542 -0.82 6.68 -2.39
C GLY A 542 0.48 6.39 -1.63
N ILE A 543 1.59 6.30 -2.35
CA ILE A 543 2.89 5.83 -1.82
C ILE A 543 4.01 6.79 -2.23
N TYR A 544 4.84 7.16 -1.26
CA TYR A 544 6.08 7.90 -1.46
C TYR A 544 7.27 7.05 -0.98
N LEU A 545 8.22 6.77 -1.89
CA LEU A 545 9.53 6.20 -1.59
C LEU A 545 10.61 7.28 -1.69
N GLN A 546 11.25 7.61 -0.56
CA GLN A 546 12.20 8.70 -0.46
C GLN A 546 13.66 8.23 -0.45
N GLY A 547 14.44 8.71 -1.42
CA GLY A 547 15.90 8.58 -1.42
C GLY A 547 16.43 7.32 -2.10
N SER A 548 17.73 7.33 -2.42
CA SER A 548 18.36 6.32 -3.28
C SER A 548 18.54 4.94 -2.65
N ASN A 549 18.39 4.84 -1.33
CA ASN A 549 18.49 3.58 -0.60
C ASN A 549 17.11 2.96 -0.33
N SER A 550 16.02 3.69 -0.58
CA SER A 550 14.67 3.16 -0.41
C SER A 550 14.36 2.08 -1.43
N SER A 551 13.51 1.13 -1.05
CA SER A 551 12.99 0.14 -1.98
C SER A 551 11.50 -0.11 -1.74
N GLY A 552 10.72 -0.22 -2.80
CA GLY A 552 9.29 -0.52 -2.74
C GLY A 552 8.97 -1.79 -3.51
N THR A 553 8.27 -2.73 -2.88
CA THR A 553 7.79 -3.96 -3.49
C THR A 553 6.27 -4.03 -3.36
N ILE A 554 5.56 -3.92 -4.49
CA ILE A 554 4.11 -4.05 -4.57
C ILE A 554 3.78 -5.38 -5.27
N THR A 555 3.11 -6.31 -4.57
CA THR A 555 3.02 -7.71 -5.02
C THR A 555 1.74 -8.40 -4.58
N SER A 556 1.57 -9.66 -5.00
CA SER A 556 0.52 -10.58 -4.54
C SER A 556 -0.91 -10.05 -4.73
N ASP A 557 -1.23 -9.51 -5.92
CA ASP A 557 -2.53 -8.90 -6.23
C ASP A 557 -2.84 -7.65 -5.38
N ALA A 558 -1.81 -6.89 -4.98
CA ALA A 558 -2.00 -5.59 -4.34
C ALA A 558 -2.57 -4.55 -5.32
N SER A 559 -3.27 -3.55 -4.79
CA SER A 559 -3.89 -2.48 -5.58
C SER A 559 -3.54 -1.09 -5.04
N VAL A 560 -3.08 -0.19 -5.92
CA VAL A 560 -2.83 1.23 -5.63
C VAL A 560 -3.77 2.05 -6.50
N THR A 561 -4.89 2.49 -5.93
CA THR A 561 -6.02 3.00 -6.71
C THR A 561 -6.57 4.34 -6.26
N ASN A 562 -7.08 5.13 -7.20
CA ASN A 562 -7.81 6.38 -6.93
C ASN A 562 -7.05 7.40 -6.06
N ASN A 563 -5.72 7.29 -5.96
CA ASN A 563 -4.92 8.19 -5.14
C ASN A 563 -4.59 9.48 -5.92
N THR A 564 -4.45 10.59 -5.21
CA THR A 564 -4.31 11.92 -5.83
C THR A 564 -3.12 12.67 -5.26
N ALA A 565 -2.23 13.18 -6.12
CA ALA A 565 -1.27 14.22 -5.78
C ALA A 565 -1.83 15.58 -6.25
N SER A 566 -2.54 16.27 -5.37
CA SER A 566 -3.36 17.45 -5.67
C SER A 566 -2.63 18.78 -5.57
N GLY A 567 -1.42 18.79 -5.01
CA GLY A 567 -0.54 19.97 -4.98
C GLY A 567 -0.15 20.48 -6.37
N GLU A 568 0.17 21.77 -6.52
CA GLU A 568 0.47 22.39 -7.83
C GLU A 568 1.58 21.67 -8.60
N SER A 569 2.60 21.19 -7.88
CA SER A 569 3.72 20.40 -8.41
C SER A 569 3.59 18.89 -8.18
N GLY A 570 2.43 18.44 -7.70
CA GLY A 570 2.14 17.07 -7.31
C GLY A 570 2.49 16.05 -8.38
N SER A 571 3.36 15.09 -8.07
CA SER A 571 3.77 13.99 -8.95
C SER A 571 3.50 12.61 -8.34
N GLY A 572 3.38 11.57 -9.15
CA GLY A 572 3.20 10.20 -8.65
C GLY A 572 1.85 10.05 -7.93
N GLY A 573 0.74 10.17 -8.65
CA GLY A 573 -0.60 10.15 -8.05
C GLY A 573 -0.82 8.88 -7.26
N GLY A 574 -0.45 7.74 -7.84
CA GLY A 574 -0.37 6.46 -7.14
C GLY A 574 0.95 6.35 -6.36
N ILE A 575 2.07 6.33 -7.07
CA ILE A 575 3.40 6.05 -6.53
C ILE A 575 4.42 7.10 -6.99
N LEU A 576 5.16 7.67 -6.04
CA LEU A 576 6.36 8.46 -6.31
C LEU A 576 7.61 7.71 -5.83
N ASN A 577 8.48 7.35 -6.77
CA ASN A 577 9.80 6.78 -6.50
C ASN A 577 10.88 7.87 -6.63
N ASN A 578 11.26 8.50 -5.53
CA ASN A 578 12.23 9.61 -5.53
C ASN A 578 13.68 9.11 -5.42
N GLY A 579 14.09 8.29 -6.40
CA GLY A 579 15.48 7.82 -6.57
C GLY A 579 15.77 6.40 -6.08
N GLY A 580 14.81 5.71 -5.46
CA GLY A 580 14.93 4.34 -4.95
C GLY A 580 14.70 3.26 -6.01
N ALA A 581 14.47 2.03 -5.55
CA ALA A 581 14.10 0.90 -6.40
C ALA A 581 12.62 0.51 -6.21
N LEU A 582 11.82 0.58 -7.27
CA LEU A 582 10.41 0.16 -7.27
C LEU A 582 10.24 -1.14 -8.05
N THR A 583 9.58 -2.12 -7.44
CA THR A 583 9.13 -3.36 -8.08
C THR A 583 7.63 -3.52 -7.93
N VAL A 584 6.91 -3.71 -9.05
CA VAL A 584 5.48 -4.03 -9.06
C VAL A 584 5.28 -5.35 -9.80
N THR A 585 4.73 -6.36 -9.13
CA THR A 585 4.54 -7.70 -9.69
C THR A 585 3.12 -8.22 -9.47
N ASP A 586 2.45 -8.65 -10.54
CA ASP A 586 1.09 -9.21 -10.47
C ASP A 586 0.11 -8.30 -9.68
N SER A 587 0.21 -6.98 -9.87
CA SER A 587 -0.52 -5.96 -9.10
C SER A 587 -1.05 -4.83 -9.99
N GLU A 588 -1.94 -4.02 -9.44
CA GLU A 588 -2.66 -2.95 -10.16
C GLU A 588 -2.29 -1.55 -9.63
N VAL A 589 -2.07 -0.60 -10.55
CA VAL A 589 -1.94 0.84 -10.30
C VAL A 589 -2.95 1.57 -11.18
N SER A 590 -4.12 1.93 -10.63
CA SER A 590 -5.22 2.41 -11.47
C SER A 590 -6.04 3.59 -10.94
N GLY A 591 -6.54 4.44 -11.84
CA GLY A 591 -7.43 5.54 -11.47
C GLY A 591 -6.75 6.65 -10.67
N ASN A 592 -5.42 6.66 -10.60
CA ASN A 592 -4.68 7.66 -9.83
C ASN A 592 -4.50 8.96 -10.62
N ALA A 593 -4.33 10.07 -9.92
CA ALA A 593 -4.23 11.40 -10.50
C ALA A 593 -3.06 12.20 -9.91
N ALA A 594 -2.32 12.92 -10.76
CA ALA A 594 -1.29 13.88 -10.33
C ALA A 594 -1.42 15.18 -11.12
N ASN A 595 -0.98 16.31 -10.57
CA ASN A 595 -1.03 17.57 -11.32
C ASN A 595 0.10 17.74 -12.34
N ARG A 596 1.31 17.24 -12.03
CA ARG A 596 2.54 17.54 -12.79
C ARG A 596 3.05 16.38 -13.65
N ALA A 597 3.26 15.20 -13.07
CA ALA A 597 3.82 14.05 -13.79
C ALA A 597 3.55 12.73 -13.07
N GLY A 598 3.51 11.63 -13.83
CA GLY A 598 3.32 10.27 -13.30
C GLY A 598 1.97 10.09 -12.64
N GLY A 599 0.87 10.06 -13.41
CA GLY A 599 -0.48 9.94 -12.86
C GLY A 599 -0.60 8.66 -12.02
N GLY A 600 -0.11 7.54 -12.58
CA GLY A 600 0.10 6.29 -11.87
C GLY A 600 1.43 6.29 -11.11
N ILE A 601 2.54 6.31 -11.85
CA ILE A 601 3.90 6.15 -11.31
C ILE A 601 4.81 7.28 -11.80
N GLU A 602 5.45 7.97 -10.86
CA GLU A 602 6.58 8.88 -11.12
C GLU A 602 7.89 8.23 -10.65
N ASP A 603 8.90 8.21 -11.52
CA ASP A 603 10.27 7.82 -11.19
C ASP A 603 11.24 9.00 -11.34
N GLY A 604 11.71 9.49 -10.19
CA GLY A 604 12.61 10.64 -10.05
C GLY A 604 14.09 10.35 -10.31
N GLY A 605 14.42 9.24 -10.97
CA GLY A 605 15.80 8.85 -11.30
C GLY A 605 16.30 7.59 -10.58
N GLY A 606 15.38 6.72 -10.16
CA GLY A 606 15.67 5.42 -9.57
C GLY A 606 15.64 4.28 -10.59
N THR A 607 15.22 3.09 -10.14
CA THR A 607 14.94 1.95 -11.03
C THR A 607 13.51 1.47 -10.84
N VAL A 608 12.86 1.09 -11.93
CA VAL A 608 11.49 0.55 -11.91
C VAL A 608 11.45 -0.81 -12.60
N THR A 609 10.94 -1.83 -11.93
CA THR A 609 10.70 -3.16 -12.50
C THR A 609 9.22 -3.50 -12.41
N LEU A 610 8.59 -3.72 -13.57
CA LEU A 610 7.18 -4.11 -13.66
C LEU A 610 7.08 -5.52 -14.25
N THR A 611 6.43 -6.44 -13.53
CA THR A 611 6.21 -7.81 -13.99
C THR A 611 4.71 -8.12 -13.97
N ASN A 612 4.10 -8.29 -15.15
CA ASN A 612 2.66 -8.55 -15.27
C ASN A 612 1.77 -7.54 -14.50
N ALA A 613 2.22 -6.29 -14.38
CA ALA A 613 1.48 -5.22 -13.73
C ALA A 613 0.40 -4.64 -14.66
N THR A 614 -0.69 -4.13 -14.08
CA THR A 614 -1.73 -3.37 -14.79
C THR A 614 -1.68 -1.91 -14.37
N VAL A 615 -1.43 -1.01 -15.32
CA VAL A 615 -1.40 0.45 -15.11
C VAL A 615 -2.53 1.06 -15.92
N ASP A 616 -3.66 1.36 -15.29
CA ASP A 616 -4.92 1.69 -15.98
C ASP A 616 -5.56 3.00 -15.53
N ALA A 617 -6.16 3.75 -16.45
CA ALA A 617 -7.01 4.90 -16.14
C ALA A 617 -6.36 5.99 -15.26
N ASN A 618 -5.02 6.13 -15.31
CA ASN A 618 -4.32 7.15 -14.54
C ASN A 618 -4.24 8.47 -15.33
N THR A 619 -4.31 9.59 -14.62
CA THR A 619 -4.50 10.91 -15.25
C THR A 619 -3.54 11.97 -14.73
N ILE A 620 -3.22 12.93 -15.59
CA ILE A 620 -2.55 14.18 -15.21
C ILE A 620 -3.52 15.35 -15.28
N GLY A 621 -3.41 16.25 -14.29
CA GLY A 621 -4.07 17.55 -14.28
C GLY A 621 -3.48 18.53 -15.30
N THR A 622 -3.57 19.83 -15.01
CA THR A 622 -3.21 20.88 -15.98
C THR A 622 -1.85 21.54 -15.70
N ALA A 623 -1.09 21.10 -14.71
CA ALA A 623 0.18 21.71 -14.39
C ALA A 623 1.27 21.27 -15.39
N ASN A 624 2.16 22.20 -15.75
CA ASN A 624 3.25 21.91 -16.68
C ASN A 624 4.38 21.13 -15.97
N PRO A 625 5.03 20.16 -16.64
CA PRO A 625 4.90 19.83 -18.06
C PRO A 625 3.73 18.88 -18.39
N GLY A 626 3.19 18.14 -17.41
CA GLY A 626 2.00 17.32 -17.59
C GLY A 626 2.28 15.91 -18.14
N ASN A 627 3.34 15.24 -17.71
CA ASN A 627 3.91 14.09 -18.42
C ASN A 627 3.50 12.73 -17.83
N GLY A 628 3.35 11.70 -18.68
CA GLY A 628 3.30 10.30 -18.27
C GLY A 628 2.05 9.95 -17.47
N GLY A 629 0.93 9.68 -18.14
CA GLY A 629 -0.33 9.39 -17.45
C GLY A 629 -0.22 8.10 -16.63
N GLY A 630 0.28 7.03 -17.26
CA GLY A 630 0.58 5.78 -16.57
C GLY A 630 1.91 5.83 -15.83
N LEU A 631 3.01 6.03 -16.57
CA LEU A 631 4.38 6.10 -16.03
C LEU A 631 5.17 7.26 -16.63
N HIS A 632 5.87 8.00 -15.77
CA HIS A 632 6.90 8.95 -16.14
C HIS A 632 8.24 8.55 -15.49
N SER A 633 9.31 8.45 -16.29
CA SER A 633 10.67 8.24 -15.77
C SER A 633 11.62 9.33 -16.28
N GLY A 634 12.05 10.18 -15.34
CA GLY A 634 12.92 11.35 -15.55
C GLY A 634 14.41 11.04 -15.69
N GLY A 635 14.77 9.86 -16.21
CA GLY A 635 16.15 9.43 -16.43
C GLY A 635 16.54 8.12 -15.74
N GLY A 636 15.61 7.47 -15.02
CA GLY A 636 15.81 6.15 -14.45
C GLY A 636 15.70 5.01 -15.48
N ASP A 637 16.09 3.81 -15.05
CA ASP A 637 16.00 2.60 -15.86
C ASP A 637 14.70 1.86 -15.53
N VAL A 638 13.89 1.59 -16.55
CA VAL A 638 12.61 0.88 -16.45
C VAL A 638 12.70 -0.46 -17.17
N THR A 639 12.45 -1.55 -16.46
CA THR A 639 12.33 -2.90 -17.03
C THR A 639 10.91 -3.40 -16.89
N ILE A 640 10.33 -3.88 -18.00
CA ILE A 640 8.95 -4.40 -18.04
C ILE A 640 8.96 -5.82 -18.60
N SER A 641 8.31 -6.74 -17.89
CA SER A 641 8.11 -8.12 -18.30
C SER A 641 6.62 -8.47 -18.30
N GLY A 642 5.98 -8.30 -19.46
CA GLY A 642 4.52 -8.41 -19.59
C GLY A 642 3.75 -7.25 -18.94
N GLY A 643 2.43 -7.38 -18.85
CA GLY A 643 1.56 -6.35 -18.26
C GLY A 643 0.87 -5.45 -19.30
N GLN A 644 0.15 -4.44 -18.79
CA GLN A 644 -0.74 -3.57 -19.57
C GLN A 644 -0.64 -2.12 -19.10
N PHE A 645 -0.60 -1.18 -20.05
CA PHE A 645 -0.77 0.26 -19.83
C PHE A 645 -1.99 0.71 -20.64
N MET A 646 -3.09 1.01 -19.95
CA MET A 646 -4.38 1.25 -20.61
C MET A 646 -5.09 2.51 -20.13
N ASN A 647 -5.85 3.16 -21.00
CA ASN A 647 -6.75 4.28 -20.65
C ASN A 647 -6.07 5.45 -19.89
N ASN A 648 -4.75 5.57 -19.95
CA ASN A 648 -4.04 6.61 -19.22
C ASN A 648 -4.03 7.92 -20.04
N THR A 649 -4.12 9.05 -19.36
CA THR A 649 -4.23 10.38 -19.98
C THR A 649 -3.20 11.34 -19.42
N ALA A 650 -2.45 12.01 -20.30
CA ALA A 650 -1.50 13.07 -19.93
C ALA A 650 -1.38 14.13 -21.02
N VAL A 651 -0.67 15.23 -20.75
CA VAL A 651 -0.31 16.21 -21.77
C VAL A 651 0.65 15.58 -22.78
N GLU A 652 1.65 14.82 -22.31
CA GLU A 652 2.64 14.14 -23.13
C GLU A 652 2.84 12.71 -22.64
N GLY A 653 2.97 11.73 -23.56
CA GLY A 653 3.18 10.32 -23.17
C GLY A 653 2.02 9.74 -22.36
N GLY A 654 0.82 9.63 -22.95
CA GLY A 654 -0.40 9.21 -22.24
C GLY A 654 -0.20 7.94 -21.41
N GLY A 655 0.31 6.89 -22.04
CA GLY A 655 0.70 5.65 -21.36
C GLY A 655 2.04 5.76 -20.64
N LEU A 656 3.12 5.90 -21.42
CA LEU A 656 4.50 5.92 -20.93
C LEU A 656 5.27 7.15 -21.42
N TRP A 657 6.10 7.70 -20.55
CA TRP A 657 7.06 8.77 -20.87
C TRP A 657 8.43 8.44 -20.29
N THR A 658 9.51 8.63 -21.08
CA THR A 658 10.88 8.45 -20.57
C THR A 658 11.89 9.40 -21.23
N SER A 659 12.85 9.88 -20.44
CA SER A 659 14.13 10.43 -20.91
C SER A 659 15.33 9.53 -20.58
N GLY A 660 15.08 8.37 -19.94
CA GLY A 660 16.05 7.34 -19.59
C GLY A 660 15.93 6.12 -20.51
N THR A 661 15.95 4.92 -19.93
CA THR A 661 15.86 3.66 -20.68
C THR A 661 14.60 2.89 -20.32
N ILE A 662 13.82 2.46 -21.32
CA ILE A 662 12.78 1.44 -21.18
C ILE A 662 13.21 0.16 -21.89
N ILE A 663 13.19 -0.97 -21.18
CA ILE A 663 13.42 -2.30 -21.75
C ILE A 663 12.19 -3.18 -21.49
N VAL A 664 11.53 -3.62 -22.55
CA VAL A 664 10.45 -4.59 -22.49
C VAL A 664 10.95 -5.95 -22.97
N GLN A 665 10.92 -6.95 -22.09
CA GLN A 665 11.50 -8.29 -22.34
C GLN A 665 10.47 -9.33 -22.81
N ASP A 666 9.17 -9.05 -22.64
CA ASP A 666 8.06 -9.94 -22.97
C ASP A 666 6.85 -9.12 -23.47
N SER A 667 5.75 -9.77 -23.88
CA SER A 667 4.61 -9.09 -24.51
C SER A 667 3.92 -8.05 -23.59
N LEU A 668 4.22 -6.78 -23.81
CA LEU A 668 3.54 -5.62 -23.23
C LEU A 668 2.37 -5.18 -24.12
N THR A 669 1.27 -4.75 -23.50
CA THR A 669 0.17 -4.05 -24.20
C THR A 669 0.12 -2.59 -23.75
N VAL A 670 0.15 -1.66 -24.69
CA VAL A 670 -0.02 -0.22 -24.49
C VAL A 670 -1.24 0.20 -25.31
N ALA A 671 -2.39 0.33 -24.67
CA ALA A 671 -3.67 0.48 -25.36
C ALA A 671 -4.52 1.66 -24.90
N ASP A 672 -5.23 2.30 -25.83
CA ASP A 672 -6.27 3.28 -25.52
C ASP A 672 -5.78 4.46 -24.63
N ASN A 673 -4.50 4.81 -24.68
CA ASN A 673 -3.95 5.93 -23.93
C ASN A 673 -4.02 7.24 -24.74
N GLU A 674 -4.10 8.37 -24.05
CA GLU A 674 -4.34 9.68 -24.65
C GLU A 674 -3.27 10.71 -24.25
N ALA A 675 -2.64 11.35 -25.24
CA ALA A 675 -1.83 12.56 -25.08
C ALA A 675 -2.62 13.79 -25.56
N THR A 676 -2.92 14.72 -24.66
CA THR A 676 -3.81 15.86 -24.91
C THR A 676 -3.08 17.15 -25.28
N GLY A 677 -1.74 17.16 -25.31
CA GLY A 677 -0.94 18.36 -25.51
C GLY A 677 -1.09 18.97 -26.90
N ASP A 678 -1.31 20.30 -26.94
CA ASP A 678 -1.63 21.00 -28.18
C ASP A 678 -0.45 21.14 -29.14
N ALA A 679 0.80 21.13 -28.67
CA ALA A 679 1.96 21.33 -29.53
C ALA A 679 2.47 20.03 -30.18
N ALA A 680 3.21 20.19 -31.29
CA ALA A 680 3.67 19.07 -32.11
C ALA A 680 4.57 18.06 -31.38
N ASN A 681 5.27 18.51 -30.35
CA ASN A 681 6.18 17.71 -29.52
C ASN A 681 5.52 17.20 -28.23
N GLN A 682 4.20 17.32 -28.09
CA GLN A 682 3.43 16.97 -26.89
C GLN A 682 2.50 15.79 -27.17
N GLY A 683 3.01 14.77 -27.84
CA GLY A 683 2.24 13.61 -28.29
C GLY A 683 2.76 12.30 -27.71
N GLY A 684 2.69 11.22 -28.47
CA GLY A 684 3.06 9.88 -28.00
C GLY A 684 1.97 9.27 -27.12
N GLY A 685 0.73 9.22 -27.61
CA GLY A 685 -0.43 8.76 -26.82
C GLY A 685 -0.16 7.47 -26.06
N GLY A 686 0.50 6.50 -26.69
CA GLY A 686 1.00 5.30 -26.04
C GLY A 686 2.35 5.49 -25.34
N LEU A 687 3.39 5.86 -26.10
CA LEU A 687 4.76 6.02 -25.60
C LEU A 687 5.40 7.29 -26.15
N TYR A 688 6.01 8.08 -25.26
CA TYR A 688 6.93 9.15 -25.63
C TYR A 688 8.36 8.87 -25.14
N VAL A 689 9.30 8.75 -26.07
CA VAL A 689 10.74 8.75 -25.78
C VAL A 689 11.30 10.14 -26.02
N HIS A 690 11.49 10.86 -24.91
CA HIS A 690 11.99 12.22 -24.86
C HIS A 690 13.51 12.26 -25.08
N VAL A 691 14.01 13.45 -25.44
CA VAL A 691 15.41 13.77 -25.76
C VAL A 691 16.43 13.00 -24.94
N GLY A 692 17.27 12.23 -25.65
CA GLY A 692 18.35 11.41 -25.08
C GLY A 692 17.92 10.03 -24.57
N GLY A 693 16.62 9.74 -24.56
CA GLY A 693 16.05 8.48 -24.07
C GLY A 693 16.16 7.32 -25.06
N SER A 694 15.92 6.12 -24.56
CA SER A 694 15.86 4.91 -25.38
C SER A 694 14.76 3.95 -24.95
N ALA A 695 14.13 3.28 -25.92
CA ALA A 695 13.18 2.21 -25.66
C ALA A 695 13.45 0.99 -26.56
N THR A 696 13.55 -0.19 -25.95
CA THR A 696 13.61 -1.47 -26.67
C THR A 696 12.39 -2.31 -26.31
N LEU A 697 11.54 -2.58 -27.30
CA LEU A 697 10.31 -3.34 -27.11
C LEU A 697 10.35 -4.67 -27.88
N ASP A 698 10.38 -5.81 -27.17
CA ASP A 698 10.24 -7.14 -27.78
C ASP A 698 8.77 -7.56 -27.77
N SER A 699 8.21 -7.77 -28.96
CA SER A 699 6.88 -8.35 -29.14
C SER A 699 5.74 -7.58 -28.44
N ALA A 700 5.86 -6.25 -28.33
CA ALA A 700 4.85 -5.37 -27.74
C ALA A 700 3.69 -5.05 -28.71
N SER A 701 2.51 -4.74 -28.15
CA SER A 701 1.35 -4.22 -28.88
C SER A 701 1.09 -2.78 -28.44
N VAL A 702 1.12 -1.82 -29.39
CA VAL A 702 0.77 -0.42 -29.17
C VAL A 702 -0.49 -0.13 -29.97
N GLU A 703 -1.65 -0.13 -29.33
CA GLU A 703 -2.95 -0.11 -30.02
C GLU A 703 -3.92 0.97 -29.57
N GLY A 704 -4.69 1.56 -30.49
CA GLY A 704 -5.80 2.45 -30.13
C GLY A 704 -5.40 3.75 -29.41
N ASN A 705 -4.10 4.08 -29.34
CA ASN A 705 -3.64 5.26 -28.62
C ASN A 705 -3.84 6.53 -29.45
N VAL A 706 -4.07 7.65 -28.76
CA VAL A 706 -4.48 8.91 -29.39
C VAL A 706 -3.59 10.06 -28.95
N ALA A 707 -3.10 10.84 -29.92
CA ALA A 707 -2.57 12.18 -29.69
C ALA A 707 -3.64 13.20 -30.13
N SER A 708 -4.44 13.66 -29.17
CA SER A 708 -5.69 14.39 -29.39
C SER A 708 -5.55 15.92 -29.34
N GLY A 709 -4.41 16.46 -28.90
CA GLY A 709 -4.17 17.90 -28.93
C GLY A 709 -4.10 18.48 -30.34
N GLU A 710 -4.27 19.81 -30.49
CA GLU A 710 -4.45 20.47 -31.80
C GLU A 710 -3.37 20.08 -32.83
N SER A 711 -2.11 20.03 -32.41
CA SER A 711 -0.97 19.61 -33.23
C SER A 711 -0.34 18.28 -32.76
N GLY A 712 -1.04 17.48 -31.95
CA GLY A 712 -0.50 16.24 -31.39
C GLY A 712 0.04 15.27 -32.47
N SER A 713 1.23 14.71 -32.24
CA SER A 713 1.92 13.80 -33.17
C SER A 713 2.31 12.48 -32.49
N GLY A 714 2.47 11.40 -33.24
CA GLY A 714 2.81 10.10 -32.68
C GLY A 714 1.66 9.52 -31.86
N GLY A 715 0.57 9.11 -32.51
CA GLY A 715 -0.61 8.58 -31.80
C GLY A 715 -0.23 7.38 -30.92
N GLY A 716 0.51 6.44 -31.50
CA GLY A 716 1.14 5.34 -30.77
C GLY A 716 2.44 5.78 -30.11
N ILE A 717 3.45 6.14 -30.90
CA ILE A 717 4.81 6.42 -30.42
C ILE A 717 5.32 7.78 -30.93
N LEU A 718 5.91 8.58 -30.05
CA LEU A 718 6.68 9.77 -30.39
C LEU A 718 8.14 9.60 -29.98
N VAL A 719 9.07 9.97 -30.87
CA VAL A 719 10.52 9.90 -30.62
C VAL A 719 11.15 11.27 -30.92
N SER A 720 11.83 11.84 -29.93
CA SER A 720 12.48 13.17 -30.02
C SER A 720 13.99 13.09 -30.31
N ASP A 721 14.62 14.25 -30.49
CA ASP A 721 16.04 14.45 -30.79
C ASP A 721 16.97 13.54 -29.96
N ASN A 722 18.00 12.97 -30.61
CA ASN A 722 18.97 12.06 -29.98
C ASN A 722 18.35 10.88 -29.18
N SER A 723 17.14 10.45 -29.55
CA SER A 723 16.44 9.35 -28.89
C SER A 723 16.29 8.14 -29.81
N THR A 724 16.13 6.95 -29.22
CA THR A 724 16.12 5.69 -29.99
C THR A 724 14.95 4.80 -29.61
N VAL A 725 14.26 4.22 -30.60
CA VAL A 725 13.27 3.16 -30.38
C VAL A 725 13.59 1.93 -31.23
N THR A 726 13.68 0.77 -30.59
CA THR A 726 13.83 -0.53 -31.27
C THR A 726 12.63 -1.41 -30.98
N LEU A 727 11.91 -1.84 -32.02
CA LEU A 727 10.78 -2.74 -31.93
C LEU A 727 11.10 -4.07 -32.63
N LEU A 728 11.11 -5.17 -31.86
CA LEU A 728 11.46 -6.51 -32.32
C LEU A 728 10.22 -7.40 -32.30
N GLY A 729 9.51 -7.50 -33.43
CA GLY A 729 8.21 -8.13 -33.46
C GLY A 729 7.11 -7.26 -32.84
N GLY A 730 5.88 -7.76 -32.82
CA GLY A 730 4.73 -7.04 -32.26
C GLY A 730 3.96 -6.22 -33.29
N ALA A 731 3.12 -5.31 -32.78
CA ALA A 731 2.22 -4.50 -33.59
C ALA A 731 2.13 -3.05 -33.09
N ILE A 732 1.97 -2.13 -34.03
CA ILE A 732 1.48 -0.77 -33.83
C ILE A 732 0.18 -0.71 -34.63
N SER A 733 -0.96 -0.48 -33.99
CA SER A 733 -2.22 -0.53 -34.73
C SER A 733 -3.33 0.36 -34.23
N ASP A 734 -4.14 0.85 -35.16
CA ASP A 734 -5.34 1.63 -34.89
C ASP A 734 -5.07 2.88 -34.01
N ASN A 735 -3.83 3.40 -34.02
CA ASN A 735 -3.48 4.62 -33.31
C ASN A 735 -3.84 5.85 -34.14
N MET A 736 -4.08 6.98 -33.47
CA MET A 736 -4.53 8.21 -34.11
C MET A 736 -3.74 9.43 -33.66
N ALA A 737 -3.31 10.27 -34.59
CA ALA A 737 -2.72 11.58 -34.31
C ALA A 737 -3.42 12.70 -35.07
N ASN A 738 -3.56 13.88 -34.46
CA ASN A 738 -4.13 15.03 -35.18
C ASN A 738 -3.20 15.61 -36.25
N ARG A 739 -1.88 15.57 -36.03
CA ARG A 739 -0.90 16.23 -36.93
C ARG A 739 -0.10 15.27 -37.78
N ALA A 740 0.66 14.37 -37.17
CA ALA A 740 1.63 13.53 -37.87
C ALA A 740 1.87 12.21 -37.15
N GLY A 741 2.19 11.16 -37.90
CA GLY A 741 2.60 9.87 -37.34
C GLY A 741 1.46 9.23 -36.56
N GLY A 742 0.40 8.80 -37.24
CA GLY A 742 -0.73 8.12 -36.58
C GLY A 742 -0.25 6.97 -35.70
N GLY A 743 0.58 6.11 -36.28
CA GLY A 743 1.28 5.05 -35.55
C GLY A 743 2.51 5.58 -34.83
N LEU A 744 3.41 6.24 -35.57
CA LEU A 744 4.70 6.69 -35.04
C LEU A 744 5.20 7.99 -35.69
N GLU A 745 5.72 8.88 -34.85
CA GLU A 745 6.43 10.11 -35.24
C GLU A 745 7.91 10.04 -34.84
N VAL A 746 8.81 10.30 -35.80
CA VAL A 746 10.23 10.60 -35.54
C VAL A 746 10.45 12.09 -35.74
N ALA A 747 10.45 12.83 -34.64
CA ALA A 747 10.62 14.27 -34.61
C ALA A 747 12.09 14.58 -34.28
N ASP A 748 12.87 14.91 -35.31
CA ASP A 748 14.23 15.41 -35.17
C ASP A 748 14.28 16.89 -35.55
N SER A 749 14.32 17.78 -34.58
CA SER A 749 14.34 19.23 -34.77
C SER A 749 15.74 19.84 -34.63
N ASP A 750 16.67 19.13 -33.97
CA ASP A 750 18.05 19.57 -33.71
C ASP A 750 19.11 18.64 -34.32
N THR A 751 19.67 19.09 -35.44
CA THR A 751 20.73 18.37 -36.17
C THR A 751 22.09 18.32 -35.46
N THR A 752 22.25 18.89 -34.26
CA THR A 752 23.54 19.00 -33.57
C THR A 752 23.83 17.93 -32.52
N ASP A 753 22.80 17.29 -31.96
CA ASP A 753 22.93 16.35 -30.83
C ASP A 753 22.79 14.87 -31.23
N GLY A 754 22.70 14.57 -32.53
CA GLY A 754 22.53 13.20 -33.07
C GLY A 754 21.06 12.91 -33.42
N PRO A 755 20.80 12.05 -34.42
CA PRO A 755 19.45 11.91 -34.96
C PRO A 755 18.53 11.14 -34.03
N ALA A 756 17.25 11.52 -34.02
CA ALA A 756 16.18 10.64 -33.52
C ALA A 756 16.08 9.42 -34.44
N SER A 757 16.03 8.20 -33.89
CA SER A 757 16.05 6.99 -34.73
C SER A 757 15.11 5.89 -34.29
N ILE A 758 14.61 5.15 -35.27
CA ILE A 758 13.81 3.95 -35.05
C ILE A 758 14.35 2.74 -35.81
N THR A 759 14.21 1.57 -35.20
CA THR A 759 14.46 0.27 -35.84
C THR A 759 13.26 -0.63 -35.67
N LEU A 760 12.63 -1.03 -36.77
CA LEU A 760 11.48 -1.94 -36.79
C LEU A 760 11.86 -3.24 -37.49
N MET A 761 11.81 -4.35 -36.77
CA MET A 761 12.11 -5.67 -37.33
C MET A 761 10.97 -6.64 -37.04
N ARG A 762 10.36 -7.20 -38.09
CA ARG A 762 9.22 -8.14 -38.00
C ARG A 762 7.96 -7.53 -37.36
N VAL A 763 7.71 -6.25 -37.57
CA VAL A 763 6.60 -5.49 -36.98
C VAL A 763 5.43 -5.37 -37.95
N THR A 764 4.20 -5.38 -37.43
CA THR A 764 3.00 -4.99 -38.19
C THR A 764 2.57 -3.58 -37.77
N VAL A 765 2.52 -2.64 -38.70
CA VAL A 765 2.00 -1.28 -38.50
C VAL A 765 0.70 -1.17 -39.31
N ARG A 766 -0.46 -1.06 -38.65
CA ARG A 766 -1.74 -1.23 -39.32
C ARG A 766 -2.89 -0.40 -38.77
N GLY A 767 -3.67 0.19 -39.67
CA GLY A 767 -4.91 0.88 -39.31
C GLY A 767 -4.65 2.21 -38.61
N ASP A 768 -3.39 2.60 -38.52
CA ASP A 768 -2.99 3.84 -37.90
C ASP A 768 -3.37 5.02 -38.80
N SER A 769 -3.77 6.13 -38.18
CA SER A 769 -4.38 7.23 -38.91
C SER A 769 -3.98 8.62 -38.40
N THR A 770 -3.95 9.59 -39.32
CA THR A 770 -4.12 10.99 -38.92
C THR A 770 -5.58 11.41 -39.01
N SER A 771 -6.00 12.37 -38.18
CA SER A 771 -7.39 12.88 -38.11
C SER A 771 -7.97 13.18 -39.51
N MET A 772 -9.19 12.68 -39.77
CA MET A 772 -9.87 12.85 -41.06
C MET A 772 -10.59 14.20 -41.23
N GLU A 773 -10.80 14.95 -40.14
CA GLU A 773 -11.68 16.14 -40.16
C GLU A 773 -10.93 17.47 -39.95
N ASP A 774 -9.79 17.49 -39.23
CA ASP A 774 -9.08 18.72 -38.85
C ASP A 774 -7.54 18.65 -38.98
N ALA A 775 -6.99 17.59 -39.59
CA ALA A 775 -5.54 17.41 -39.61
C ALA A 775 -4.79 18.49 -40.42
N ASN A 776 -3.78 19.09 -39.79
CA ASN A 776 -2.94 20.10 -40.42
C ASN A 776 -1.48 19.98 -39.96
N PRO A 777 -0.55 19.46 -40.79
CA PRO A 777 -0.72 18.99 -42.17
C PRO A 777 -1.24 17.55 -42.37
N GLY A 778 -1.41 16.73 -41.32
CA GLY A 778 -2.04 15.41 -41.42
C GLY A 778 -1.21 14.33 -42.13
N ASN A 779 0.06 14.18 -41.76
CA ASN A 779 1.03 13.39 -42.52
C ASN A 779 1.36 12.02 -41.88
N GLY A 780 1.66 11.01 -42.71
CA GLY A 780 2.26 9.74 -42.25
C GLY A 780 1.33 8.92 -41.36
N GLY A 781 0.39 8.18 -41.97
CA GLY A 781 -0.59 7.40 -41.22
C GLY A 781 0.08 6.32 -40.37
N GLY A 782 0.97 5.54 -40.99
CA GLY A 782 1.83 4.59 -40.28
C GLY A 782 3.01 5.28 -39.60
N ILE A 783 3.91 5.87 -40.39
CA ILE A 783 5.11 6.55 -39.89
C ILE A 783 5.31 7.90 -40.58
N HIS A 784 5.71 8.90 -39.79
CA HIS A 784 6.26 10.16 -40.28
C HIS A 784 7.66 10.43 -39.72
N ILE A 785 8.58 10.88 -40.60
CA ILE A 785 9.98 11.17 -40.28
C ILE A 785 10.31 12.60 -40.71
N GLY A 786 10.67 13.43 -39.73
CA GLY A 786 11.06 14.83 -39.93
C GLY A 786 12.57 15.07 -39.77
N GLY A 787 13.03 16.24 -40.24
CA GLY A 787 14.38 16.75 -39.97
C GLY A 787 15.52 15.81 -40.38
N ALA A 788 16.40 15.44 -39.45
CA ALA A 788 17.49 14.49 -39.68
C ALA A 788 17.19 13.07 -39.15
N GLY A 789 15.93 12.79 -38.82
CA GLY A 789 15.53 11.52 -38.23
C GLY A 789 15.80 10.31 -39.13
N GLU A 790 15.95 9.15 -38.50
CA GLU A 790 16.33 7.90 -39.17
C GLU A 790 15.33 6.78 -38.89
N ALA A 791 14.95 6.03 -39.92
CA ALA A 791 14.18 4.80 -39.77
C ALA A 791 14.79 3.65 -40.55
N THR A 792 15.05 2.55 -39.85
CA THR A 792 15.45 1.27 -40.44
C THR A 792 14.32 0.26 -40.26
N ILE A 793 13.77 -0.22 -41.38
CA ILE A 793 12.62 -1.11 -41.41
C ILE A 793 13.01 -2.40 -42.11
N SER A 794 12.90 -3.52 -41.40
CA SER A 794 13.18 -4.84 -41.98
C SER A 794 12.04 -5.81 -41.73
N ARG A 795 11.68 -6.58 -42.76
CA ARG A 795 10.78 -7.74 -42.66
C ARG A 795 9.41 -7.40 -42.05
N SER A 796 8.94 -6.19 -42.27
CA SER A 796 7.78 -5.59 -41.60
C SER A 796 6.63 -5.34 -42.58
N THR A 797 5.42 -5.15 -42.05
CA THR A 797 4.22 -4.85 -42.84
C THR A 797 3.60 -3.53 -42.45
N PHE A 798 3.39 -2.65 -43.42
CA PHE A 798 2.64 -1.41 -43.26
C PHE A 798 1.34 -1.55 -44.04
N SER A 799 0.19 -1.57 -43.35
CA SER A 799 -1.08 -1.80 -44.05
C SER A 799 -2.28 -1.06 -43.54
N ALA A 800 -3.19 -0.70 -44.45
CA ALA A 800 -4.45 -0.03 -44.13
C ALA A 800 -4.29 1.27 -43.31
N ASN A 801 -3.11 1.90 -43.35
CA ASN A 801 -2.87 3.16 -42.68
C ASN A 801 -3.42 4.33 -43.52
N TYR A 802 -3.85 5.40 -42.84
CA TYR A 802 -4.49 6.55 -43.46
C TYR A 802 -3.82 7.87 -43.07
N ALA A 803 -3.53 8.72 -44.04
CA ALA A 803 -3.19 10.11 -43.77
C ALA A 803 -3.68 11.02 -44.91
N GLU A 804 -3.68 12.33 -44.70
CA GLU A 804 -3.88 13.27 -45.79
C GLU A 804 -2.71 13.24 -46.79
N GLU A 805 -1.48 13.04 -46.30
CA GLU A 805 -0.28 12.83 -47.12
C GLU A 805 0.56 11.65 -46.60
N GLY A 806 1.02 10.76 -47.50
CA GLY A 806 1.84 9.60 -47.10
C GLY A 806 1.10 8.60 -46.21
N GLY A 807 0.17 7.83 -46.77
CA GLY A 807 -0.68 6.93 -45.98
C GLY A 807 0.11 5.90 -45.16
N GLY A 808 1.11 5.25 -45.77
CA GLY A 808 1.96 4.26 -45.11
C GLY A 808 3.17 4.89 -44.43
N LEU A 809 4.12 5.37 -45.24
CA LEU A 809 5.41 5.91 -44.83
C LEU A 809 5.60 7.33 -45.40
N TRP A 810 6.05 8.26 -44.57
CA TRP A 810 6.30 9.65 -44.96
C TRP A 810 7.68 10.11 -44.47
N ALA A 811 8.47 10.72 -45.34
CA ALA A 811 9.79 11.27 -45.00
C ALA A 811 10.04 12.65 -45.65
N SER A 812 10.84 13.48 -44.99
CA SER A 812 11.20 14.83 -45.48
C SER A 812 12.53 15.34 -44.93
N GLY A 813 12.97 16.53 -45.35
CA GLY A 813 14.11 17.19 -44.74
C GLY A 813 15.42 16.51 -45.13
N SER A 814 16.29 16.23 -44.18
CA SER A 814 17.51 15.43 -44.40
C SER A 814 17.38 14.02 -43.79
N SER A 815 16.16 13.55 -43.58
CA SER A 815 15.89 12.26 -42.94
C SER A 815 16.34 11.08 -43.80
N THR A 816 16.53 9.94 -43.15
CA THR A 816 16.87 8.67 -43.80
C THR A 816 15.79 7.63 -43.53
N LEU A 817 15.31 6.98 -44.60
CA LEU A 817 14.37 5.86 -44.52
C LEU A 817 14.94 4.68 -45.31
N ASP A 818 15.28 3.60 -44.61
CA ASP A 818 15.73 2.33 -45.20
C ASP A 818 14.68 1.24 -44.98
N VAL A 819 14.21 0.65 -46.07
CA VAL A 819 13.17 -0.39 -46.06
C VAL A 819 13.68 -1.62 -46.80
N ASP A 820 13.91 -2.70 -46.07
CA ASP A 820 14.40 -3.98 -46.60
C ASP A 820 13.40 -5.11 -46.33
N GLY A 821 13.21 -5.98 -47.32
CA GLY A 821 12.45 -7.22 -47.14
C GLY A 821 11.02 -7.02 -46.66
N SER A 822 10.36 -5.91 -46.98
CA SER A 822 9.11 -5.48 -46.32
C SER A 822 7.93 -5.31 -47.28
N THR A 823 6.71 -5.36 -46.74
CA THR A 823 5.46 -5.15 -47.51
C THR A 823 4.76 -3.86 -47.08
N VAL A 824 4.52 -2.95 -48.01
CA VAL A 824 3.73 -1.72 -47.82
C VAL A 824 2.46 -1.85 -48.67
N SER A 825 1.31 -2.10 -48.03
CA SER A 825 0.08 -2.41 -48.77
C SER A 825 -1.23 -1.87 -48.21
N GLY A 826 -2.10 -1.40 -49.09
CA GLY A 826 -3.46 -1.02 -48.70
C GLY A 826 -3.53 0.31 -47.97
N ASN A 827 -2.44 1.08 -47.95
CA ASN A 827 -2.39 2.38 -47.29
C ASN A 827 -3.03 3.46 -48.17
N ARG A 828 -3.54 4.53 -47.57
CA ARG A 828 -4.32 5.55 -48.26
C ARG A 828 -3.89 6.97 -47.92
N ALA A 829 -3.60 7.76 -48.96
CA ALA A 829 -3.48 9.21 -48.89
C ALA A 829 -4.82 9.88 -49.31
N GLY A 830 -5.46 10.58 -48.37
CA GLY A 830 -6.76 11.23 -48.52
C GLY A 830 -6.72 12.65 -49.10
N GLY A 831 -5.56 13.30 -49.09
CA GLY A 831 -5.42 14.70 -49.43
C GLY A 831 -5.63 15.03 -50.91
N ASN A 832 -6.17 16.22 -51.17
CA ASN A 832 -6.33 16.75 -52.53
C ASN A 832 -5.02 17.29 -53.14
N THR A 833 -3.99 17.48 -52.33
CA THR A 833 -2.70 18.11 -52.69
C THR A 833 -1.46 17.26 -52.34
N GLY A 834 -1.62 16.24 -51.49
CA GLY A 834 -0.59 15.26 -51.13
C GLY A 834 -0.91 13.88 -51.68
N GLY A 835 0.12 13.16 -52.10
CA GLY A 835 0.04 11.82 -52.69
C GLY A 835 0.90 10.81 -51.93
N GLY A 836 1.31 9.72 -52.59
CA GLY A 836 2.18 8.71 -51.96
C GLY A 836 1.42 7.80 -51.00
N GLY A 837 0.36 7.14 -51.47
CA GLY A 837 -0.48 6.28 -50.63
C GLY A 837 0.34 5.24 -49.86
N GLY A 838 1.38 4.68 -50.48
CA GLY A 838 2.36 3.79 -49.86
C GLY A 838 3.51 4.54 -49.19
N VAL A 839 4.37 5.17 -49.99
CA VAL A 839 5.56 5.91 -49.52
C VAL A 839 5.61 7.31 -50.13
N TYR A 840 5.78 8.33 -49.31
CA TYR A 840 5.91 9.72 -49.74
C TYR A 840 7.22 10.37 -49.25
N ASP A 841 8.00 10.87 -50.20
CA ASP A 841 9.14 11.77 -50.00
C ASP A 841 8.72 13.22 -50.32
N ASN A 842 8.65 14.05 -49.28
CA ASN A 842 8.28 15.46 -49.38
C ASN A 842 9.48 16.40 -49.63
N GLY A 843 10.63 15.89 -50.04
CA GLY A 843 11.76 16.71 -50.45
C GLY A 843 12.95 16.57 -49.50
N GLY A 844 14.09 16.18 -50.07
CA GLY A 844 15.42 16.23 -49.44
C GLY A 844 15.82 14.96 -48.70
N ALA A 845 14.88 14.06 -48.41
CA ALA A 845 15.14 12.82 -47.70
C ALA A 845 16.00 11.86 -48.53
N THR A 846 16.66 10.94 -47.85
CA THR A 846 17.33 9.78 -48.45
C THR A 846 16.50 8.54 -48.17
N ILE A 847 15.84 8.02 -49.19
CA ILE A 847 15.01 6.82 -49.10
C ILE A 847 15.65 5.70 -49.90
N THR A 848 15.83 4.54 -49.27
CA THR A 848 16.24 3.30 -49.93
C THR A 848 15.16 2.23 -49.68
N ILE A 849 14.63 1.65 -50.76
CA ILE A 849 13.74 0.50 -50.67
C ILE A 849 14.37 -0.66 -51.42
N THR A 850 14.73 -1.71 -50.69
CA THR A 850 15.34 -2.90 -51.28
C THR A 850 14.43 -4.08 -51.05
N SER A 851 14.33 -4.98 -52.03
CA SER A 851 13.85 -6.33 -51.74
C SER A 851 12.44 -6.36 -51.14
N SER A 852 11.57 -5.43 -51.57
CA SER A 852 10.30 -5.10 -50.90
C SER A 852 9.12 -5.06 -51.87
N THR A 853 7.90 -5.06 -51.34
CA THR A 853 6.66 -4.99 -52.14
C THR A 853 5.81 -3.80 -51.73
N VAL A 854 5.58 -2.87 -52.66
CA VAL A 854 4.69 -1.71 -52.49
C VAL A 854 3.47 -1.89 -53.40
N ALA A 855 2.36 -2.35 -52.82
CA ALA A 855 1.19 -2.72 -53.62
C ALA A 855 -0.15 -2.34 -53.01
N ARG A 856 -1.18 -2.16 -53.85
CA ARG A 856 -2.56 -1.88 -53.39
C ARG A 856 -2.71 -0.63 -52.54
N ASN A 857 -1.76 0.29 -52.61
CA ASN A 857 -1.86 1.58 -51.94
C ASN A 857 -2.66 2.55 -52.83
N SER A 858 -3.29 3.54 -52.20
CA SER A 858 -4.18 4.47 -52.90
C SER A 858 -3.93 5.93 -52.53
N ALA A 859 -4.05 6.83 -53.50
CA ALA A 859 -4.01 8.27 -53.26
C ALA A 859 -5.17 8.97 -53.98
N LEU A 860 -5.81 9.97 -53.36
CA LEU A 860 -6.81 10.78 -54.06
C LEU A 860 -6.19 11.64 -55.16
N SER A 861 -4.95 12.09 -54.99
CA SER A 861 -4.22 12.90 -55.97
C SER A 861 -3.35 12.04 -56.90
N GLU A 862 -2.09 11.80 -56.54
CA GLU A 862 -1.02 11.28 -57.39
C GLU A 862 -0.16 10.27 -56.61
N GLY A 863 0.54 9.37 -57.32
CA GLY A 863 1.49 8.46 -56.69
C GLY A 863 0.83 7.52 -55.69
N GLY A 864 -0.08 6.65 -56.13
CA GLY A 864 -0.76 5.71 -55.23
C GLY A 864 0.22 4.83 -54.45
N GLY A 865 1.28 4.36 -55.11
CA GLY A 865 2.38 3.61 -54.50
C GLY A 865 3.46 4.52 -53.92
N LEU A 866 4.25 5.15 -54.80
CA LEU A 866 5.40 6.00 -54.46
C LEU A 866 5.20 7.44 -54.92
N ARG A 867 5.67 8.40 -54.14
CA ARG A 867 5.76 9.80 -54.56
C ARG A 867 7.06 10.44 -54.07
N SER A 868 7.75 11.18 -54.94
CA SER A 868 8.89 12.03 -54.56
C SER A 868 8.76 13.43 -55.16
N THR A 869 8.99 14.45 -54.33
CA THR A 869 9.11 15.86 -54.77
C THR A 869 10.56 16.37 -54.81
N GLY A 870 11.55 15.52 -54.48
CA GLY A 870 12.98 15.81 -54.56
C GLY A 870 13.77 15.11 -53.45
N GLY A 871 15.09 15.01 -53.54
CA GLY A 871 15.91 14.21 -52.61
C GLY A 871 16.54 13.02 -53.30
N SER A 872 16.95 12.01 -52.53
CA SER A 872 17.53 10.77 -53.05
C SER A 872 16.61 9.60 -52.74
N PHE A 873 15.71 9.25 -53.66
CA PHE A 873 14.86 8.08 -53.55
C PHE A 873 15.40 6.97 -54.48
N ALA A 874 15.98 5.93 -53.88
CA ALA A 874 16.47 4.76 -54.58
C ALA A 874 15.64 3.50 -54.26
N PHE A 875 15.49 2.61 -55.24
CA PHE A 875 14.94 1.28 -54.99
C PHE A 875 15.54 0.21 -55.89
N GLY A 876 15.66 -1.01 -55.36
CA GLY A 876 16.26 -2.17 -56.03
C GLY A 876 15.59 -3.46 -55.62
N ASN A 877 15.55 -4.45 -56.51
CA ASN A 877 14.89 -5.73 -56.26
C ASN A 877 13.44 -5.60 -55.71
N THR A 878 12.69 -4.57 -56.14
CA THR A 878 11.43 -4.15 -55.51
C THR A 878 10.25 -4.19 -56.49
N ILE A 879 9.09 -4.63 -56.00
CA ILE A 879 7.81 -4.60 -56.74
C ILE A 879 7.02 -3.34 -56.38
N VAL A 880 6.58 -2.60 -57.40
CA VAL A 880 5.63 -1.49 -57.31
C VAL A 880 4.47 -1.75 -58.28
N ALA A 881 3.35 -2.27 -57.75
CA ALA A 881 2.23 -2.75 -58.58
C ALA A 881 0.87 -2.65 -57.88
N ASP A 882 -0.23 -2.78 -58.61
CA ASP A 882 -1.61 -2.73 -58.08
C ASP A 882 -1.98 -1.47 -57.28
N ASN A 883 -1.19 -0.40 -57.35
CA ASN A 883 -1.51 0.84 -56.67
C ASN A 883 -2.52 1.68 -57.48
N ASN A 884 -3.19 2.62 -56.84
CA ASN A 884 -4.25 3.42 -57.46
C ASN A 884 -4.13 4.91 -57.14
N SER A 885 -4.34 5.78 -58.12
CA SER A 885 -4.43 7.24 -57.89
C SER A 885 -5.63 7.85 -58.60
N GLY A 886 -6.16 8.94 -58.05
CA GLY A 886 -7.32 9.64 -58.61
C GLY A 886 -7.01 10.54 -59.82
N ARG A 887 -5.72 10.83 -60.11
CA ARG A 887 -5.30 11.70 -61.22
C ARG A 887 -4.27 11.06 -62.14
N GLU A 888 -3.01 10.93 -61.69
CA GLU A 888 -1.85 10.50 -62.49
C GLU A 888 -0.95 9.56 -61.67
N GLY A 889 -0.17 8.70 -62.35
CA GLY A 889 0.85 7.84 -61.76
C GLY A 889 0.35 6.94 -60.63
N PRO A 890 -0.47 5.91 -60.93
CA PRO A 890 -1.01 5.01 -59.92
C PRO A 890 0.09 4.35 -59.08
N ASN A 891 1.20 3.94 -59.71
CA ASN A 891 2.31 3.27 -59.03
C ASN A 891 3.38 4.25 -58.53
N CYS A 892 3.77 5.23 -59.33
CA CYS A 892 4.74 6.23 -58.89
C CYS A 892 4.53 7.59 -59.57
N VAL A 893 5.01 8.65 -58.91
CA VAL A 893 5.17 10.01 -59.47
C VAL A 893 6.44 10.64 -58.89
N GLY A 894 7.28 11.22 -59.76
CA GLY A 894 8.53 11.88 -59.34
C GLY A 894 9.79 11.28 -59.97
N GLU A 895 10.95 11.66 -59.45
CA GLU A 895 12.26 11.17 -59.89
C GLU A 895 12.78 10.11 -58.91
N PHE A 896 13.24 8.99 -59.45
CA PHE A 896 13.74 7.87 -58.66
C PHE A 896 15.02 7.30 -59.28
N THR A 897 15.86 6.70 -58.43
CA THR A 897 17.07 5.97 -58.84
C THR A 897 16.84 4.48 -58.71
N SER A 898 16.84 3.77 -59.83
CA SER A 898 16.83 2.32 -59.82
C SER A 898 18.23 1.79 -59.52
N ASN A 899 18.30 0.88 -58.55
CA ASN A 899 19.46 0.02 -58.27
C ASN A 899 19.34 -1.34 -58.99
N ASP A 900 18.55 -1.36 -60.08
CA ASP A 900 18.23 -2.50 -60.94
C ASP A 900 17.28 -3.56 -60.33
N TYR A 901 16.83 -4.50 -61.18
CA TYR A 901 15.97 -5.64 -60.82
C TYR A 901 14.61 -5.26 -60.23
N ASN A 902 13.99 -4.19 -60.68
CA ASN A 902 12.69 -3.76 -60.18
C ASN A 902 11.53 -4.18 -61.09
N LEU A 903 10.35 -4.45 -60.51
CA LEU A 903 9.10 -4.63 -61.25
C LEU A 903 8.17 -3.45 -61.00
N ILE A 904 7.96 -2.61 -62.02
CA ILE A 904 7.09 -1.44 -61.98
C ILE A 904 5.96 -1.64 -62.97
N ALA A 905 4.77 -1.97 -62.48
CA ALA A 905 3.64 -2.33 -63.35
C ALA A 905 3.18 -1.16 -64.24
N ASP A 906 3.35 0.07 -63.76
CA ASP A 906 3.11 1.31 -64.51
C ASP A 906 4.14 2.37 -64.11
N ALA A 907 4.98 2.79 -65.06
CA ALA A 907 6.04 3.77 -64.84
C ALA A 907 5.79 5.08 -65.62
N SER A 908 4.60 5.29 -66.19
CA SER A 908 4.35 6.38 -67.15
C SER A 908 4.63 7.78 -66.61
N ASP A 909 4.43 7.98 -65.31
CA ASP A 909 4.49 9.29 -64.65
C ASP A 909 5.71 9.45 -63.72
N CYS A 910 6.67 8.55 -63.86
CA CYS A 910 7.90 8.50 -63.06
C CYS A 910 9.11 8.64 -63.98
N THR A 911 10.14 9.36 -63.51
CA THR A 911 11.46 9.35 -64.14
C THR A 911 12.35 8.38 -63.39
N ILE A 912 12.68 7.26 -64.02
CA ILE A 912 13.56 6.25 -63.44
C ILE A 912 14.97 6.41 -64.03
N ASN A 913 15.91 6.83 -63.20
CA ASN A 913 17.33 6.94 -63.50
C ASN A 913 18.10 5.74 -62.88
N GLY A 914 19.43 5.78 -62.93
CA GLY A 914 20.28 4.73 -62.36
C GLY A 914 20.46 3.54 -63.30
N ASP A 915 20.62 2.35 -62.73
CA ASP A 915 20.70 1.11 -63.50
C ASP A 915 19.29 0.53 -63.69
N THR A 916 18.94 0.26 -64.94
CA THR A 916 17.59 -0.15 -65.36
C THR A 916 17.63 -1.36 -66.30
N GLY A 917 18.81 -1.98 -66.46
CA GLY A 917 19.04 -3.04 -67.44
C GLY A 917 18.13 -4.26 -67.28
N ASN A 918 17.77 -4.57 -66.02
CA ASN A 918 16.95 -5.72 -65.63
C ASN A 918 15.60 -5.30 -65.03
N ASN A 919 15.20 -4.03 -65.14
CA ASN A 919 13.88 -3.61 -64.71
C ASN A 919 12.77 -4.18 -65.62
N ILE A 920 11.72 -4.70 -65.01
CA ILE A 920 10.48 -5.12 -65.65
C ILE A 920 9.47 -3.98 -65.55
N THR A 921 9.05 -3.42 -66.69
CA THR A 921 8.06 -2.34 -66.74
C THR A 921 6.87 -2.71 -67.60
N GLY A 922 5.67 -2.26 -67.20
CA GLY A 922 4.44 -2.47 -67.98
C GLY A 922 3.88 -3.90 -67.94
N GLN A 923 4.30 -4.71 -66.95
CA GLN A 923 3.78 -6.07 -66.73
C GLN A 923 3.05 -6.15 -65.38
N ASP A 924 2.00 -6.97 -65.34
CA ASP A 924 1.30 -7.30 -64.10
C ASP A 924 2.22 -8.12 -63.19
N ALA A 925 2.34 -7.72 -61.93
CA ALA A 925 3.17 -8.42 -60.95
C ALA A 925 2.56 -9.78 -60.51
N MET A 926 1.26 -10.01 -60.76
CA MET A 926 0.56 -11.25 -60.41
C MET A 926 0.69 -11.59 -58.92
N LEU A 927 0.36 -10.63 -58.05
CA LEU A 927 0.47 -10.78 -56.60
C LEU A 927 -0.80 -11.35 -55.96
N ALA A 928 -0.64 -12.35 -55.08
CA ALA A 928 -1.70 -12.82 -54.19
C ALA A 928 -2.17 -11.72 -53.21
N VAL A 929 -3.32 -11.94 -52.56
CA VAL A 929 -3.84 -11.02 -51.52
C VAL A 929 -2.87 -10.90 -50.35
N LEU A 930 -3.01 -9.85 -49.54
CA LEU A 930 -2.19 -9.69 -48.32
C LEU A 930 -2.61 -10.74 -47.31
N ALA A 931 -1.73 -11.69 -47.00
CA ALA A 931 -2.06 -12.82 -46.12
C ALA A 931 -0.84 -13.28 -45.31
N HIS A 932 -1.06 -14.18 -44.34
CA HIS A 932 0.05 -14.84 -43.65
C HIS A 932 0.61 -15.97 -44.52
N ASN A 933 1.65 -15.66 -45.28
CA ASN A 933 2.30 -16.63 -46.18
C ASN A 933 3.44 -17.41 -45.50
N GLY A 934 3.38 -17.64 -44.18
CA GLY A 934 4.36 -18.41 -43.41
C GLY A 934 5.37 -17.58 -42.59
N GLY A 935 5.36 -16.24 -42.74
CA GLY A 935 6.24 -15.30 -42.03
C GLY A 935 5.67 -14.70 -40.74
N PRO A 936 6.48 -13.91 -39.99
CA PRO A 936 6.04 -13.20 -38.79
C PRO A 936 5.09 -12.03 -39.08
N THR A 937 5.09 -11.52 -40.31
CA THR A 937 4.23 -10.42 -40.78
C THR A 937 3.55 -10.82 -42.10
N ARG A 938 2.50 -10.10 -42.54
CA ARG A 938 1.72 -10.45 -43.75
C ARG A 938 2.49 -10.05 -45.02
N THR A 939 2.36 -10.81 -46.09
CA THR A 939 3.06 -10.51 -47.36
C THR A 939 2.17 -10.65 -48.57
N HIS A 940 2.63 -10.13 -49.72
CA HIS A 940 2.08 -10.46 -51.03
C HIS A 940 2.96 -11.50 -51.71
N ARG A 941 2.51 -12.75 -51.74
CA ARG A 941 3.23 -13.82 -52.45
C ARG A 941 3.05 -13.67 -53.97
N PRO A 942 4.12 -13.73 -54.78
CA PRO A 942 4.01 -13.89 -56.23
C PRO A 942 3.21 -15.16 -56.57
N MET A 943 2.24 -15.06 -57.49
CA MET A 943 1.53 -16.24 -57.99
C MET A 943 2.42 -17.04 -58.95
N GLU A 944 2.06 -18.31 -59.20
CA GLU A 944 2.66 -19.12 -60.28
C GLU A 944 2.65 -18.33 -61.60
N ASP A 945 3.76 -18.38 -62.33
CA ASP A 945 4.05 -17.62 -63.55
C ASP A 945 4.21 -16.09 -63.38
N SER A 946 4.32 -15.58 -62.14
CA SER A 946 4.63 -14.16 -61.94
C SER A 946 5.96 -13.79 -62.61
N PRO A 947 6.03 -12.65 -63.32
CA PRO A 947 7.27 -12.16 -63.91
C PRO A 947 8.31 -11.71 -62.88
N ALA A 948 7.98 -11.68 -61.58
CA ALA A 948 8.92 -11.39 -60.51
C ALA A 948 9.76 -12.63 -60.10
N ILE A 949 9.33 -13.84 -60.47
CA ILE A 949 9.99 -15.09 -60.09
C ILE A 949 11.29 -15.27 -60.88
N ASP A 950 12.39 -15.57 -60.18
CA ASP A 950 13.77 -15.69 -60.67
C ASP A 950 14.25 -14.49 -61.51
N ALA A 951 13.66 -13.31 -61.28
CA ALA A 951 13.94 -12.10 -62.05
C ALA A 951 14.72 -11.05 -61.26
N GLY A 952 15.09 -11.37 -60.02
CA GLY A 952 15.74 -10.50 -59.06
C GLY A 952 17.25 -10.73 -58.93
N SER A 953 17.81 -10.06 -57.93
CA SER A 953 19.20 -10.24 -57.49
C SER A 953 19.32 -9.85 -56.01
N ASN A 954 20.14 -10.57 -55.24
CA ASN A 954 20.43 -10.17 -53.86
C ASN A 954 21.45 -9.03 -53.85
N LEU A 955 20.97 -7.79 -53.91
CA LEU A 955 21.74 -6.53 -53.99
C LEU A 955 22.50 -6.16 -52.70
N GLY A 956 23.01 -7.16 -51.97
CA GLY A 956 23.65 -6.99 -50.66
C GLY A 956 22.64 -6.76 -49.51
N GLY A 957 21.37 -7.17 -49.72
CA GLY A 957 20.31 -7.12 -48.72
C GLY A 957 20.31 -8.36 -47.80
N SER A 958 19.22 -8.56 -47.06
CA SER A 958 19.11 -9.70 -46.12
C SER A 958 19.25 -11.07 -46.82
N ASP A 959 19.96 -12.01 -46.18
CA ASP A 959 20.08 -13.41 -46.63
C ASP A 959 18.74 -14.18 -46.58
N VAL A 960 17.69 -13.55 -46.07
CA VAL A 960 16.36 -14.12 -45.88
C VAL A 960 15.26 -13.17 -46.36
N ASP A 961 14.18 -13.73 -46.89
CA ASP A 961 12.99 -12.99 -47.32
C ASP A 961 12.18 -12.46 -46.12
N GLN A 962 11.09 -11.70 -46.34
CA GLN A 962 10.26 -11.16 -45.25
C GLN A 962 9.81 -12.22 -44.23
N ARG A 963 9.60 -13.46 -44.71
CA ARG A 963 9.06 -14.57 -43.92
C ARG A 963 10.10 -15.28 -43.09
N GLY A 964 11.36 -15.28 -43.54
CA GLY A 964 12.49 -15.88 -42.81
C GLY A 964 13.11 -17.03 -43.54
N PHE A 965 12.68 -17.25 -44.77
CA PHE A 965 13.23 -18.29 -45.62
C PHE A 965 14.42 -17.72 -46.41
N GLU A 966 15.31 -18.61 -46.85
CA GLU A 966 16.49 -18.23 -47.64
C GLU A 966 16.06 -17.39 -48.85
N ARG A 967 16.79 -16.30 -49.08
CA ARG A 967 16.42 -15.32 -50.11
C ARG A 967 16.89 -15.68 -51.51
N THR A 968 18.03 -16.36 -51.64
CA THR A 968 18.56 -16.78 -52.95
C THR A 968 18.22 -18.25 -53.15
N LEU A 969 17.12 -18.58 -53.84
CA LEU A 969 16.68 -19.96 -54.01
C LEU A 969 16.45 -20.34 -55.50
N ASP A 970 17.47 -20.91 -56.12
CA ASP A 970 17.40 -21.45 -57.49
C ASP A 970 16.78 -22.87 -57.49
N THR A 971 15.47 -22.98 -57.79
CA THR A 971 14.75 -24.28 -57.73
C THR A 971 14.46 -24.99 -59.05
N ASP A 972 14.68 -24.41 -60.24
CA ASP A 972 14.70 -25.17 -61.52
C ASP A 972 15.38 -24.45 -62.72
N ASP A 973 15.61 -25.22 -63.81
CA ASP A 973 16.35 -24.95 -65.07
C ASP A 973 15.74 -23.83 -65.95
N ASN A 974 15.20 -22.77 -65.32
CA ASN A 974 14.93 -21.49 -65.96
C ASN A 974 16.26 -20.87 -66.41
N THR A 975 16.30 -20.31 -67.63
CA THR A 975 17.44 -19.48 -68.06
C THR A 975 17.40 -18.16 -67.29
N ASN A 976 17.85 -18.22 -66.05
CA ASN A 976 17.91 -17.13 -65.09
C ASN A 976 18.76 -15.97 -65.61
N VAL A 977 18.34 -14.75 -65.27
CA VAL A 977 19.05 -13.51 -65.62
C VAL A 977 20.22 -13.25 -64.65
N ASP A 978 20.20 -13.81 -63.43
CA ASP A 978 21.28 -13.65 -62.40
C ASP A 978 21.39 -14.81 -61.35
N ASP A 979 21.04 -14.59 -60.07
CA ASP A 979 21.40 -15.44 -58.91
C ASP A 979 20.27 -16.35 -58.33
N GLY A 980 19.05 -16.21 -58.85
CA GLY A 980 17.88 -17.01 -58.45
C GLY A 980 16.95 -16.31 -57.47
N THR A 981 17.28 -15.09 -57.06
CA THR A 981 16.42 -14.28 -56.19
C THR A 981 15.17 -13.80 -56.94
N ASP A 982 14.03 -13.72 -56.25
CA ASP A 982 12.83 -13.06 -56.72
C ASP A 982 12.86 -11.54 -56.47
N ILE A 983 12.18 -10.81 -57.35
CA ILE A 983 11.88 -9.40 -57.11
C ILE A 983 10.80 -9.31 -56.01
N GLY A 984 11.02 -8.47 -55.00
CA GLY A 984 10.04 -8.16 -53.97
C GLY A 984 10.31 -8.78 -52.61
N SER A 985 9.30 -8.76 -51.73
CA SER A 985 9.45 -9.13 -50.31
C SER A 985 9.51 -10.64 -50.02
N VAL A 986 9.18 -11.48 -51.01
CA VAL A 986 8.94 -12.92 -50.85
C VAL A 986 9.71 -13.69 -51.92
N GLU A 987 10.39 -14.74 -51.48
CA GLU A 987 11.06 -15.72 -52.37
C GLU A 987 10.11 -16.89 -52.67
N PHE A 988 9.68 -17.05 -53.91
CA PHE A 988 8.81 -18.14 -54.34
C PHE A 988 9.53 -19.49 -54.22
N GLY A 989 8.80 -20.56 -53.93
CA GLY A 989 9.38 -21.90 -53.77
C GLY A 989 10.04 -22.18 -52.41
N ALA A 990 10.37 -21.15 -51.62
CA ALA A 990 10.91 -21.29 -50.27
C ALA A 990 9.81 -21.75 -49.27
N ASP A 991 9.64 -23.08 -49.16
CA ASP A 991 8.52 -23.79 -48.48
C ASP A 991 7.15 -23.17 -48.70
N ASP A 992 6.68 -23.30 -49.94
CA ASP A 992 5.46 -22.71 -50.46
C ASP A 992 4.17 -23.44 -50.10
N THR A 993 4.17 -24.26 -49.04
CA THR A 993 2.96 -24.93 -48.57
C THR A 993 1.89 -23.87 -48.26
N PRO A 994 0.79 -23.81 -49.06
CA PRO A 994 -0.26 -22.85 -48.79
C PRO A 994 -0.82 -23.15 -47.41
N ILE A 995 -0.68 -22.21 -46.48
CA ILE A 995 -1.56 -22.18 -45.33
C ILE A 995 -2.90 -21.76 -45.93
N GLU A 996 -3.81 -22.74 -46.14
CA GLU A 996 -5.21 -22.47 -46.51
C GLU A 996 -5.73 -21.27 -45.71
N ASP A 997 -6.23 -20.26 -46.44
CA ASP A 997 -6.85 -19.00 -46.03
C ASP A 997 -6.79 -18.66 -44.52
N GLY A 998 -6.00 -17.65 -44.18
CA GLY A 998 -6.17 -16.83 -42.97
C GLY A 998 -5.47 -15.48 -43.15
N PRO A 999 -5.97 -14.35 -42.57
CA PRO A 999 -6.28 -14.24 -41.12
C PRO A 999 -7.49 -13.39 -40.68
N ASP A 1000 -8.33 -12.83 -41.57
CA ASP A 1000 -9.44 -11.93 -41.15
C ASP A 1000 -10.85 -12.56 -41.27
N ALA A 1001 -10.98 -13.82 -41.69
CA ALA A 1001 -12.25 -14.52 -41.56
C ALA A 1001 -12.25 -15.36 -40.27
N LEU A 1002 -13.08 -14.97 -39.30
CA LEU A 1002 -13.44 -15.87 -38.20
C LEU A 1002 -14.02 -17.16 -38.80
N GLU A 1003 -13.70 -18.31 -38.21
CA GLU A 1003 -14.43 -19.58 -38.42
C GLU A 1003 -15.78 -19.48 -37.67
N GLY A 1004 -16.65 -18.55 -38.08
CA GLY A 1004 -17.85 -18.19 -37.33
C GLY A 1004 -17.54 -17.21 -36.18
N ASP A 1005 -17.61 -17.67 -34.92
CA ASP A 1005 -17.50 -16.82 -33.72
C ASP A 1005 -16.07 -16.71 -33.14
N PHE A 1006 -15.09 -17.42 -33.72
CA PHE A 1006 -13.71 -17.45 -33.24
C PHE A 1006 -12.72 -17.85 -34.34
N ARG A 1007 -11.43 -17.67 -34.07
CA ARG A 1007 -10.31 -18.21 -34.86
C ARG A 1007 -9.29 -18.80 -33.92
N LEU A 1008 -8.77 -19.99 -34.22
CA LEU A 1008 -7.68 -20.63 -33.48
C LEU A 1008 -6.62 -21.12 -34.46
N SER A 1009 -5.41 -20.58 -34.46
CA SER A 1009 -4.37 -20.99 -35.41
C SER A 1009 -3.85 -22.41 -35.14
N LYS A 1010 -3.08 -22.97 -36.09
CA LYS A 1010 -2.33 -24.22 -35.87
C LYS A 1010 -1.19 -23.94 -34.89
N ALA A 1011 -0.82 -24.95 -34.10
CA ALA A 1011 0.35 -24.86 -33.23
C ALA A 1011 1.61 -24.70 -34.09
N TYR A 1012 2.47 -23.72 -33.80
CA TYR A 1012 3.77 -23.56 -34.46
C TYR A 1012 4.87 -23.18 -33.46
N PRO A 1013 6.07 -23.80 -33.51
CA PRO A 1013 6.41 -24.97 -34.32
C PRO A 1013 5.63 -26.22 -33.88
N ASN A 1014 5.33 -27.14 -34.81
CA ASN A 1014 4.67 -28.42 -34.52
C ASN A 1014 5.02 -29.47 -35.60
N PRO A 1015 5.79 -30.54 -35.30
CA PRO A 1015 6.20 -30.95 -33.96
C PRO A 1015 7.12 -29.95 -33.25
N THR A 1016 7.07 -29.89 -31.92
CA THR A 1016 7.90 -29.00 -31.10
C THR A 1016 8.80 -29.79 -30.15
N MET A 1017 10.02 -29.29 -29.95
CA MET A 1017 10.95 -29.76 -28.91
C MET A 1017 11.03 -28.79 -27.71
N GLY A 1018 10.50 -27.57 -27.85
CA GLY A 1018 10.67 -26.48 -26.89
C GLY A 1018 9.34 -25.87 -26.47
N ALA A 1019 8.84 -24.89 -27.23
CA ALA A 1019 7.51 -24.32 -27.05
C ALA A 1019 6.73 -24.37 -28.37
N THR A 1020 5.41 -24.36 -28.29
CA THR A 1020 4.55 -24.15 -29.47
C THR A 1020 3.51 -23.07 -29.14
N ARG A 1021 3.19 -22.26 -30.13
CA ARG A 1021 2.28 -21.11 -29.99
C ARG A 1021 1.06 -21.30 -30.89
N PHE A 1022 -0.06 -20.78 -30.44
CA PHE A 1022 -1.32 -20.66 -31.17
C PHE A 1022 -1.80 -19.23 -31.03
N GLU A 1023 -2.67 -18.80 -31.91
CA GLU A 1023 -3.29 -17.50 -31.88
C GLU A 1023 -4.80 -17.71 -31.83
N LEU A 1024 -5.45 -17.03 -30.89
CA LEU A 1024 -6.85 -17.15 -30.59
C LEU A 1024 -7.49 -15.77 -30.74
N ALA A 1025 -8.41 -15.61 -31.70
CA ALA A 1025 -9.25 -14.41 -31.81
C ALA A 1025 -10.71 -14.79 -31.59
N VAL A 1026 -11.50 -13.86 -31.07
CA VAL A 1026 -12.94 -14.04 -30.85
C VAL A 1026 -13.73 -12.98 -31.60
N GLY A 1027 -14.90 -13.37 -32.13
CA GLY A 1027 -15.80 -12.48 -32.87
C GLY A 1027 -16.74 -11.65 -31.99
N ARG A 1028 -16.67 -11.86 -30.68
CA ARG A 1028 -17.32 -11.05 -29.65
C ARG A 1028 -16.53 -11.18 -28.35
N THR A 1029 -16.51 -10.10 -27.57
CA THR A 1029 -15.92 -10.10 -26.24
C THR A 1029 -16.58 -11.19 -25.40
N GLN A 1030 -15.79 -12.14 -24.88
CA GLN A 1030 -16.31 -13.28 -24.13
C GLN A 1030 -15.23 -13.90 -23.23
N HIS A 1031 -15.65 -14.58 -22.16
CA HIS A 1031 -14.73 -15.36 -21.35
C HIS A 1031 -14.27 -16.62 -22.11
N VAL A 1032 -12.96 -16.88 -22.14
CA VAL A 1032 -12.35 -18.02 -22.82
C VAL A 1032 -11.42 -18.81 -21.91
N THR A 1033 -11.52 -20.14 -21.99
CA THR A 1033 -10.61 -21.09 -21.33
C THR A 1033 -9.82 -21.89 -22.37
N ALA A 1034 -8.50 -21.84 -22.33
CA ALA A 1034 -7.61 -22.66 -23.15
C ALA A 1034 -6.79 -23.60 -22.26
N ARG A 1035 -6.88 -24.91 -22.48
CA ARG A 1035 -6.23 -25.94 -21.65
C ARG A 1035 -5.63 -27.06 -22.50
N ALA A 1036 -4.42 -27.48 -22.19
CA ALA A 1036 -3.76 -28.61 -22.84
C ALA A 1036 -4.05 -29.92 -22.09
N TYR A 1037 -4.28 -30.99 -22.84
CA TYR A 1037 -4.57 -32.33 -22.33
C TYR A 1037 -3.67 -33.38 -22.97
N ASP A 1038 -3.28 -34.40 -22.20
CA ASP A 1038 -2.62 -35.60 -22.74
C ASP A 1038 -3.64 -36.53 -23.45
N VAL A 1039 -3.14 -37.59 -24.10
CA VAL A 1039 -3.99 -38.58 -24.80
C VAL A 1039 -4.96 -39.35 -23.88
N LEU A 1040 -4.74 -39.34 -22.55
CA LEU A 1040 -5.65 -39.93 -21.57
C LEU A 1040 -6.72 -38.94 -21.08
N GLY A 1041 -6.69 -37.69 -21.56
CA GLY A 1041 -7.63 -36.64 -21.20
C GLY A 1041 -7.30 -35.94 -19.88
N ARG A 1042 -6.09 -36.11 -19.33
CA ARG A 1042 -5.63 -35.38 -18.15
C ARG A 1042 -5.14 -34.00 -18.56
N ARG A 1043 -5.55 -32.95 -17.84
CA ARG A 1043 -5.06 -31.57 -18.06
C ARG A 1043 -3.59 -31.50 -17.67
N VAL A 1044 -2.76 -31.00 -18.58
CA VAL A 1044 -1.32 -30.83 -18.37
C VAL A 1044 -0.88 -29.36 -18.30
N ALA A 1045 -1.68 -28.44 -18.84
CA ALA A 1045 -1.45 -26.99 -18.70
C ALA A 1045 -2.77 -26.21 -18.90
N THR A 1046 -2.86 -25.03 -18.29
CA THR A 1046 -3.83 -23.99 -18.64
C THR A 1046 -3.05 -22.92 -19.40
N LEU A 1047 -3.52 -22.54 -20.59
CA LEU A 1047 -2.86 -21.58 -21.48
C LEU A 1047 -3.51 -20.19 -21.44
N HIS A 1048 -4.79 -20.13 -21.07
CA HIS A 1048 -5.57 -18.90 -20.89
C HIS A 1048 -6.84 -19.22 -20.10
N ASP A 1049 -7.26 -18.34 -19.21
CA ASP A 1049 -8.54 -18.40 -18.47
C ASP A 1049 -8.95 -16.96 -18.16
N GLY A 1050 -9.79 -16.35 -18.98
CA GLY A 1050 -10.13 -14.94 -18.85
C GLY A 1050 -10.90 -14.37 -20.05
N VAL A 1051 -11.33 -13.11 -19.95
CA VAL A 1051 -12.05 -12.39 -21.01
C VAL A 1051 -11.11 -12.09 -22.19
N LEU A 1052 -11.59 -12.29 -23.42
CA LEU A 1052 -10.93 -11.85 -24.65
C LEU A 1052 -11.85 -10.90 -25.40
N SER A 1053 -11.33 -9.75 -25.83
CA SER A 1053 -12.05 -8.72 -26.58
C SER A 1053 -12.22 -9.08 -28.07
N SER A 1054 -13.34 -8.64 -28.65
CA SER A 1054 -13.63 -8.86 -30.08
C SER A 1054 -12.60 -8.18 -30.98
N GLY A 1055 -12.14 -8.86 -32.03
CA GLY A 1055 -11.20 -8.29 -33.02
C GLY A 1055 -9.72 -8.40 -32.63
N GLY A 1056 -9.40 -8.55 -31.34
CA GLY A 1056 -8.05 -8.83 -30.86
C GLY A 1056 -7.63 -10.30 -31.01
N SER A 1057 -6.32 -10.53 -31.07
CA SER A 1057 -5.71 -11.87 -31.13
C SER A 1057 -4.86 -12.15 -29.89
N LYS A 1058 -5.17 -13.21 -29.13
CA LYS A 1058 -4.38 -13.69 -27.99
C LYS A 1058 -3.46 -14.82 -28.41
N GLN A 1059 -2.17 -14.71 -28.11
CA GLN A 1059 -1.24 -15.81 -28.32
C GLN A 1059 -1.29 -16.79 -27.14
N LEU A 1060 -1.67 -18.04 -27.40
CA LEU A 1060 -1.60 -19.15 -26.44
C LEU A 1060 -0.23 -19.82 -26.59
N ARG A 1061 0.50 -20.04 -25.49
CA ARG A 1061 1.79 -20.73 -25.51
C ARG A 1061 1.74 -22.02 -24.70
N LEU A 1062 2.14 -23.14 -25.30
CA LEU A 1062 2.38 -24.40 -24.59
C LEU A 1062 3.89 -24.66 -24.51
N GLN A 1063 4.44 -24.65 -23.30
CA GLN A 1063 5.81 -25.10 -23.03
C GLN A 1063 5.85 -26.63 -23.11
N ALA A 1064 6.58 -27.15 -24.10
CA ALA A 1064 6.73 -28.58 -24.35
C ALA A 1064 7.97 -29.20 -23.67
N GLY A 1065 8.92 -28.39 -23.18
CA GLY A 1065 10.16 -28.85 -22.54
C GLY A 1065 9.93 -29.75 -21.31
N GLU A 1066 8.85 -29.54 -20.58
CA GLU A 1066 8.47 -30.32 -19.38
C GLU A 1066 7.50 -31.47 -19.70
N LEU A 1067 7.01 -31.54 -20.94
CA LEU A 1067 6.07 -32.56 -21.39
C LEU A 1067 6.80 -33.79 -21.92
N ALA A 1068 6.18 -34.97 -21.79
CA ALA A 1068 6.70 -36.19 -22.39
C ALA A 1068 6.53 -36.15 -23.92
N ALA A 1069 7.44 -36.80 -24.67
CA ALA A 1069 7.24 -36.96 -26.11
C ALA A 1069 5.92 -37.67 -26.40
N GLY A 1070 5.07 -37.08 -27.22
CA GLY A 1070 3.71 -37.57 -27.42
C GLY A 1070 2.78 -36.55 -28.06
N VAL A 1071 1.51 -36.94 -28.20
CA VAL A 1071 0.46 -36.10 -28.75
C VAL A 1071 -0.33 -35.45 -27.62
N TYR A 1072 -0.53 -34.15 -27.71
CA TYR A 1072 -1.37 -33.37 -26.81
C TYR A 1072 -2.50 -32.71 -27.58
N VAL A 1073 -3.59 -32.43 -26.87
CA VAL A 1073 -4.74 -31.70 -27.41
C VAL A 1073 -4.94 -30.44 -26.60
N VAL A 1074 -4.72 -29.29 -27.22
CA VAL A 1074 -5.15 -28.01 -26.67
C VAL A 1074 -6.62 -27.83 -27.00
N ARG A 1075 -7.43 -27.62 -25.96
CA ARG A 1075 -8.86 -27.36 -26.07
C ARG A 1075 -9.13 -25.93 -25.63
N VAL A 1076 -9.80 -25.17 -26.48
CA VAL A 1076 -10.25 -23.81 -26.22
C VAL A 1076 -11.76 -23.80 -26.15
N THR A 1077 -12.32 -23.19 -25.11
CA THR A 1077 -13.77 -23.08 -24.90
C THR A 1077 -14.11 -21.63 -24.56
N GLY A 1078 -14.80 -20.95 -25.46
CA GLY A 1078 -15.47 -19.68 -25.17
C GLY A 1078 -16.96 -19.90 -24.91
N GLU A 1079 -17.67 -18.84 -24.58
CA GLU A 1079 -19.13 -18.88 -24.39
C GLU A 1079 -19.89 -19.28 -25.66
N SER A 1080 -19.35 -18.94 -26.83
CA SER A 1080 -19.97 -19.19 -28.15
C SER A 1080 -19.36 -20.36 -28.92
N PHE A 1081 -18.19 -20.86 -28.52
CA PHE A 1081 -17.45 -21.83 -29.32
C PHE A 1081 -16.63 -22.82 -28.51
N ARG A 1082 -16.28 -23.93 -29.17
CA ARG A 1082 -15.31 -24.89 -28.64
C ARG A 1082 -14.44 -25.44 -29.75
N ALA A 1083 -13.13 -25.39 -29.54
CA ALA A 1083 -12.14 -25.75 -30.53
C ALA A 1083 -11.04 -26.63 -29.94
N THR A 1084 -10.37 -27.39 -30.80
CA THR A 1084 -9.20 -28.18 -30.41
C THR A 1084 -8.07 -28.06 -31.44
N ARG A 1085 -6.83 -28.10 -30.95
CA ARG A 1085 -5.62 -28.19 -31.77
C ARG A 1085 -4.71 -29.29 -31.24
N LYS A 1086 -4.15 -30.06 -32.17
CA LYS A 1086 -3.19 -31.14 -31.88
C LYS A 1086 -1.79 -30.55 -31.79
N VAL A 1087 -1.05 -30.91 -30.74
CA VAL A 1087 0.38 -30.67 -30.60
C VAL A 1087 1.10 -32.00 -30.60
N THR A 1088 2.20 -32.08 -31.32
CA THR A 1088 3.12 -33.22 -31.25
C THR A 1088 4.39 -32.73 -30.58
N VAL A 1089 4.70 -33.28 -29.41
CA VAL A 1089 5.95 -33.02 -28.69
C VAL A 1089 6.95 -34.11 -29.09
N THR A 1090 8.11 -33.68 -29.59
CA THR A 1090 9.23 -34.55 -29.98
C THR A 1090 10.43 -34.28 -29.08
N ARG A 1091 11.34 -35.25 -29.00
CA ARG A 1091 12.61 -35.13 -28.26
C ARG A 1091 13.78 -35.35 -29.18
#